data_AF-A0A2D5MKH4-F1
#
_entry.id   AF-A0A2D5MKH4-F1
#
_cell.length_a   1.000
_cell.length_b   1.000
_cell.length_c   1.000
_cell.angle_alpha   90.00
_cell.angle_beta   90.00
_cell.angle_gamma   90.00
#
_symmetry.space_group_name_H-M   'P 1'
#
loop_
_entity.id
_entity.type
_entity.pdbx_description
1 polymer ?
#
loop_
_entity_poly.entity_id
_entity_poly.type
_entity_poly.pdbx_seq_one_letter_code
_entity_poly.pdbx_strand_id
1 'polypeptide(L)'
;MNIFKTVFALIISAMLVCANEVDDLIKDLESVDKAKRREAARSLSLLGANAKAAVPALIKRLDDDEEQVFFWSATALAKIGPDAKAATSELIKRLRRSQRRYKDQIHVRIVHALTQIGPATIPQLIEALSSDDNFVRYGAAVVLGNLGSDSKIAASPLFVLLGDDADNVRTAASSALGKIGPPAYTQIIEGLSSDKAIIRKAAANAVIWLSASSSPAIKLAELLTEESSPEVKAIGLKSLSQIGFPASSLLPILQPALDSELPQLKQAALSGILSLSPNSKMAIPHLIERLNSIDSNKRDQAISLLGRLGADAANAVDALIALHDKTEIEEQKKIRQALIDMGPASIDGILASSVNSPLDKLTESVWQAECLDQIGIQAVPQLIEGIKDLPSDGAGLLAVISLEKIADKSLATQKAILPLLIHEEAAFRAAALRALVASASKPQLLMPRLKNAMADQAPLVRQAAMDAMAGLGATAKGATAALVKSLNDKDSAVRLSAIRAIGKLNSEDADLAKRLVQFLNGADAQTRLAVVTSLGGFRQLPNSAVNDLVEVLKIEDAETQSAVFRALSKLGDSARTALPALNNALTHQDASVRTAALNALAKVEPDKSKLLNALESQLEDGNATVRHAAIRELGDLGSNARPAGKALFARFRTTEDRQVTMEALRKIRVRDVNLYISILQNDEPLVRFFACQAIRRAGKKASSAEPALTKLKDDSYDFVRREARRALEAIR
;
A
#
# COMPACT_ATOMS: atom_id res chain seq x y z
N MET A 1 -76.05 -7.10 8.03
CA MET A 1 -76.01 -5.71 8.57
C MET A 1 -75.13 -5.55 9.82
N ASN A 2 -74.75 -6.61 10.55
CA ASN A 2 -73.94 -6.49 11.79
C ASN A 2 -72.41 -6.50 11.60
N ILE A 3 -71.88 -7.10 10.53
CA ILE A 3 -70.42 -7.14 10.29
C ILE A 3 -69.89 -5.73 9.94
N PHE A 4 -70.65 -4.95 9.16
CA PHE A 4 -70.29 -3.58 8.80
C PHE A 4 -70.25 -2.64 10.02
N LYS A 5 -71.21 -2.74 10.95
CA LYS A 5 -71.20 -1.92 12.19
C LYS A 5 -70.05 -2.29 13.13
N THR A 6 -69.67 -3.56 13.19
CA THR A 6 -68.62 -4.03 14.10
C THR A 6 -67.22 -3.67 13.58
N VAL A 7 -66.98 -3.81 12.27
CA VAL A 7 -65.72 -3.36 11.64
C VAL A 7 -65.61 -1.82 11.68
N PHE A 8 -66.71 -1.10 11.46
CA PHE A 8 -66.73 0.36 11.57
C PHE A 8 -66.51 0.86 13.01
N ALA A 9 -67.07 0.18 14.02
CA ALA A 9 -66.83 0.50 15.43
C ALA A 9 -65.39 0.19 15.89
N LEU A 10 -64.77 -0.90 15.39
CA LEU A 10 -63.36 -1.22 15.67
C LEU A 10 -62.40 -0.22 15.02
N ILE A 11 -62.69 0.23 13.79
CA ILE A 11 -61.91 1.25 13.10
C ILE A 11 -62.05 2.61 13.83
N ILE A 12 -63.27 2.98 14.23
CA ILE A 12 -63.51 4.20 15.02
C ILE A 12 -62.82 4.12 16.39
N SER A 13 -62.88 2.96 17.07
CA SER A 13 -62.24 2.80 18.38
C SER A 13 -60.71 2.82 18.28
N ALA A 14 -60.11 2.22 17.26
CA ALA A 14 -58.67 2.32 17.01
C ALA A 14 -58.24 3.74 16.61
N MET A 15 -59.06 4.45 15.82
CA MET A 15 -58.82 5.87 15.50
C MET A 15 -58.95 6.77 16.74
N LEU A 16 -59.90 6.51 17.64
CA LEU A 16 -60.07 7.25 18.90
C LEU A 16 -58.90 7.02 19.87
N VAL A 17 -58.36 5.80 19.94
CA VAL A 17 -57.19 5.49 20.80
C VAL A 17 -55.95 6.23 20.30
N CYS A 18 -55.69 6.23 18.98
CA CYS A 18 -54.59 7.00 18.39
C CYS A 18 -54.78 8.52 18.54
N ALA A 19 -56.01 9.03 18.48
CA ALA A 19 -56.29 10.46 18.63
C ALA A 19 -56.01 10.95 20.07
N ASN A 20 -56.46 10.21 21.08
CA ASN A 20 -56.16 10.53 22.49
C ASN A 20 -54.66 10.47 22.79
N GLU A 21 -53.93 9.53 22.19
CA GLU A 21 -52.48 9.42 22.34
C GLU A 21 -51.74 10.62 21.73
N VAL A 22 -52.17 11.12 20.56
CA VAL A 22 -51.57 12.31 19.94
C VAL A 22 -51.85 13.58 20.74
N ASP A 23 -53.06 13.75 21.28
CA ASP A 23 -53.42 14.92 22.08
C ASP A 23 -52.64 15.00 23.40
N ASP A 24 -52.37 13.85 24.03
CA ASP A 24 -51.54 13.81 25.24
C ASP A 24 -50.06 14.08 24.93
N LEU A 25 -49.54 13.56 23.81
CA LEU A 25 -48.20 13.89 23.34
C LEU A 25 -48.06 15.39 22.97
N ILE A 26 -49.11 16.03 22.45
CA ILE A 26 -49.12 17.48 22.20
C ILE A 26 -49.00 18.26 23.52
N LYS A 27 -49.72 17.85 24.57
CA LYS A 27 -49.58 18.48 25.91
C LYS A 27 -48.17 18.28 26.46
N ASP A 28 -47.59 17.09 26.30
CA ASP A 28 -46.23 16.81 26.77
C ASP A 28 -45.16 17.64 26.03
N LEU A 29 -45.39 18.02 24.76
CA LEU A 29 -44.54 18.98 24.04
C LEU A 29 -44.55 20.38 24.66
N GLU A 30 -45.56 20.73 25.45
CA GLU A 30 -45.66 22.01 26.17
C GLU A 30 -45.11 21.94 27.59
N SER A 31 -44.62 20.77 28.02
CA SER A 31 -44.06 20.57 29.36
C SER A 31 -42.80 21.41 29.60
N VAL A 32 -42.62 21.87 30.84
CA VAL A 32 -41.38 22.52 31.29
C VAL A 32 -40.22 21.51 31.33
N ASP A 33 -40.52 20.22 31.51
CA ASP A 33 -39.53 19.15 31.54
C ASP A 33 -39.01 18.82 30.13
N LYS A 34 -37.70 19.08 29.93
CA LYS A 34 -36.99 18.84 28.67
C LYS A 34 -37.03 17.36 28.26
N ALA A 35 -36.96 16.43 29.21
CA ALA A 35 -36.99 15.01 28.91
C ALA A 35 -38.36 14.59 28.36
N LYS A 36 -39.44 15.10 28.95
CA LYS A 36 -40.82 14.87 28.47
C LYS A 36 -41.05 15.45 27.08
N ARG A 37 -40.65 16.71 26.84
CA ARG A 37 -40.75 17.31 25.48
C ARG A 37 -40.02 16.48 24.44
N ARG A 38 -38.83 15.99 24.77
CA ARG A 38 -38.01 15.17 23.86
C ARG A 38 -38.66 13.82 23.57
N GLU A 39 -39.15 13.14 24.60
CA GLU A 39 -39.82 11.86 24.45
C GLU A 39 -41.11 12.03 23.63
N ALA A 40 -41.89 13.08 23.88
CA ALA A 40 -43.07 13.41 23.11
C ALA A 40 -42.76 13.65 21.63
N ALA A 41 -41.76 14.48 21.33
CA ALA A 41 -41.32 14.73 19.95
C ALA A 41 -40.84 13.44 19.26
N ARG A 42 -40.12 12.58 19.99
CA ARG A 42 -39.65 11.29 19.48
C ARG A 42 -40.83 10.36 19.16
N SER A 43 -41.80 10.23 20.07
CA SER A 43 -42.99 9.40 19.89
C SER A 43 -43.85 9.88 18.73
N LEU A 44 -44.06 11.20 18.60
CA LEU A 44 -44.73 11.80 17.43
C LEU A 44 -44.01 11.48 16.11
N SER A 45 -42.68 11.41 16.13
CA SER A 45 -41.92 10.96 14.95
C SER A 45 -42.09 9.47 14.63
N LEU A 46 -42.40 8.62 15.62
CA LEU A 46 -42.67 7.20 15.36
C LEU A 46 -44.07 6.98 14.79
N LEU A 47 -45.02 7.85 15.14
CA LEU A 47 -46.40 7.82 14.63
C LEU A 47 -46.52 8.22 13.14
N GLY A 48 -45.57 9.01 12.62
CA GLY A 48 -45.55 9.40 11.20
C GLY A 48 -46.79 10.20 10.80
N ALA A 49 -47.43 9.83 9.68
CA ALA A 49 -48.61 10.52 9.14
C ALA A 49 -49.77 10.65 10.15
N ASN A 50 -49.90 9.73 11.10
CA ASN A 50 -50.95 9.76 12.13
C ASN A 50 -50.78 10.95 13.11
N ALA A 51 -49.59 11.55 13.20
CA ALA A 51 -49.30 12.70 14.06
C ALA A 51 -49.68 14.07 13.43
N LYS A 52 -50.50 14.09 12.37
CA LYS A 52 -50.91 15.33 11.67
C LYS A 52 -51.45 16.42 12.61
N ALA A 53 -52.23 16.05 13.62
CA ALA A 53 -52.79 17.00 14.58
C ALA A 53 -51.71 17.76 15.37
N ALA A 54 -50.51 17.16 15.53
CA ALA A 54 -49.40 17.75 16.27
C ALA A 54 -48.57 18.76 15.45
N VAL A 55 -48.84 18.95 14.16
CA VAL A 55 -48.06 19.86 13.29
C VAL A 55 -47.92 21.27 13.91
N PRO A 56 -48.97 21.95 14.40
CA PRO A 56 -48.81 23.26 15.02
C PRO A 56 -47.91 23.26 16.26
N ALA A 57 -47.99 22.21 17.09
CA ALA A 57 -47.16 22.07 18.28
C ALA A 57 -45.69 21.81 17.91
N LEU A 58 -45.45 20.92 16.94
CA LEU A 58 -44.12 20.59 16.44
C LEU A 58 -43.42 21.81 15.80
N ILE A 59 -44.17 22.67 15.09
CA ILE A 59 -43.65 23.94 14.54
C ILE A 59 -43.08 24.82 15.65
N LYS A 60 -43.81 25.01 16.76
CA LYS A 60 -43.32 25.79 17.91
C LYS A 60 -42.03 25.22 18.50
N ARG A 61 -41.85 23.89 18.45
CA ARG A 61 -40.69 23.19 18.99
C ARG A 61 -39.46 23.21 18.07
N LEU A 62 -39.58 23.79 16.88
CA LEU A 62 -38.42 24.04 16.02
C LEU A 62 -37.50 25.15 16.57
N ASP A 63 -37.90 25.87 17.62
CA ASP A 63 -37.06 26.83 18.38
C ASP A 63 -36.70 26.36 19.79
N ASP A 64 -36.95 25.09 20.12
CA ASP A 64 -36.73 24.60 21.47
C ASP A 64 -35.27 24.74 21.91
N ASP A 65 -35.07 25.06 23.19
CA ASP A 65 -33.75 25.27 23.81
C ASP A 65 -32.98 23.95 23.94
N GLU A 66 -33.69 22.82 23.96
CA GLU A 66 -33.11 21.49 23.91
C GLU A 66 -32.90 21.02 22.45
N GLU A 67 -31.65 20.77 22.06
CA GLU A 67 -31.28 20.39 20.69
C GLU A 67 -31.97 19.10 20.24
N GLN A 68 -32.19 18.15 21.15
CA GLN A 68 -32.87 16.90 20.83
C GLN A 68 -34.37 17.09 20.56
N VAL A 69 -35.02 18.06 21.20
CA VAL A 69 -36.44 18.37 20.95
C VAL A 69 -36.61 18.94 19.53
N PHE A 70 -35.73 19.87 19.14
CA PHE A 70 -35.65 20.36 17.77
C PHE A 70 -35.47 19.21 16.76
N PHE A 71 -34.49 18.33 17.03
CA PHE A 71 -34.14 17.22 16.15
C PHE A 71 -35.33 16.30 15.88
N TRP A 72 -36.02 15.89 16.94
CA TRP A 72 -37.17 15.00 16.84
C TRP A 72 -38.39 15.71 16.25
N SER A 73 -38.56 17.01 16.51
CA SER A 73 -39.67 17.78 15.94
C SER A 73 -39.54 17.92 14.42
N ALA A 74 -38.35 18.26 13.91
CA ALA A 74 -38.09 18.29 12.47
C ALA A 74 -38.25 16.90 11.82
N THR A 75 -37.81 15.84 12.52
CA THR A 75 -37.99 14.46 12.05
C THR A 75 -39.45 14.03 12.02
N ALA A 76 -40.25 14.43 13.00
CA ALA A 76 -41.69 14.17 13.04
C ALA A 76 -42.40 14.87 11.87
N LEU A 77 -42.10 16.16 11.63
CA LEU A 77 -42.64 16.89 10.48
C LEU A 77 -42.27 16.22 9.15
N ALA A 78 -41.04 15.73 9.00
CA ALA A 78 -40.63 14.97 7.82
C ALA A 78 -41.48 13.70 7.63
N LYS A 79 -41.67 12.91 8.69
CA LYS A 79 -42.43 11.65 8.63
C LYS A 79 -43.95 11.83 8.54
N ILE A 80 -44.47 12.99 8.93
CA ILE A 80 -45.87 13.37 8.66
C ILE A 80 -46.07 13.59 7.15
N GLY A 81 -45.04 14.07 6.45
CA GLY A 81 -45.06 14.23 4.99
C GLY A 81 -45.91 15.41 4.52
N PRO A 82 -46.68 15.28 3.43
CA PRO A 82 -47.41 16.41 2.81
C PRO A 82 -48.38 17.16 3.73
N ASP A 83 -48.91 16.49 4.75
CA ASP A 83 -49.81 17.09 5.73
C ASP A 83 -49.12 18.12 6.64
N ALA A 84 -47.78 18.10 6.71
CA ALA A 84 -46.98 19.09 7.45
C ALA A 84 -46.69 20.37 6.66
N LYS A 85 -47.39 20.64 5.53
CA LYS A 85 -47.18 21.85 4.71
C LYS A 85 -47.24 23.18 5.46
N ALA A 86 -47.97 23.25 6.58
CA ALA A 86 -48.02 24.43 7.44
C ALA A 86 -46.66 24.78 8.07
N ALA A 87 -45.74 23.81 8.17
CA ALA A 87 -44.41 24.01 8.72
C ALA A 87 -43.40 24.61 7.73
N THR A 88 -43.75 24.70 6.44
CA THR A 88 -42.82 25.05 5.35
C THR A 88 -42.07 26.36 5.61
N SER A 89 -42.80 27.45 5.89
CA SER A 89 -42.19 28.76 6.12
C SER A 89 -41.24 28.77 7.31
N GLU A 90 -41.59 28.04 8.37
CA GLU A 90 -40.77 27.98 9.59
C GLU A 90 -39.52 27.11 9.39
N LEU A 91 -39.64 26.02 8.64
CA LEU A 91 -38.51 25.19 8.23
C LEU A 91 -37.56 25.97 7.29
N ILE A 92 -38.07 26.76 6.34
CA ILE A 92 -37.24 27.59 5.44
C ILE A 92 -36.37 28.57 6.24
N LYS A 93 -36.91 29.23 7.27
CA LYS A 93 -36.12 30.12 8.14
C LYS A 93 -34.91 29.43 8.78
N ARG A 94 -34.98 28.11 8.97
CA ARG A 94 -33.93 27.27 9.58
C ARG A 94 -32.94 26.67 8.60
N LEU A 95 -33.07 26.98 7.31
CA LEU A 95 -32.01 26.72 6.34
C LEU A 95 -30.80 27.66 6.54
N ARG A 96 -30.97 28.78 7.25
CA ARG A 96 -29.89 29.67 7.67
C ARG A 96 -28.81 28.91 8.44
N ARG A 97 -27.56 29.39 8.37
CA ARG A 97 -26.46 28.77 9.13
C ARG A 97 -26.73 28.82 10.64
N SER A 98 -26.95 27.67 11.24
CA SER A 98 -27.18 27.55 12.68
C SER A 98 -25.91 27.87 13.47
N GLN A 99 -26.07 28.59 14.60
CA GLN A 99 -25.01 28.84 15.59
C GLN A 99 -24.87 27.69 16.61
N ARG A 100 -25.69 26.63 16.48
CA ARG A 100 -25.69 25.47 17.39
C ARG A 100 -24.50 24.54 17.13
N ARG A 101 -24.22 23.64 18.10
CA ARG A 101 -23.06 22.73 18.10
C ARG A 101 -23.04 21.81 16.86
N TYR A 102 -24.20 21.41 16.34
CA TYR A 102 -24.36 20.47 15.22
C TYR A 102 -24.94 21.11 13.95
N LYS A 103 -24.43 22.28 13.58
CA LYS A 103 -24.92 23.10 12.45
C LYS A 103 -25.15 22.35 11.13
N ASP A 104 -24.26 21.44 10.75
CA ASP A 104 -24.37 20.72 9.46
C ASP A 104 -25.48 19.65 9.48
N GLN A 105 -25.69 19.00 10.64
CA GLN A 105 -26.76 18.02 10.82
C GLN A 105 -28.15 18.67 10.81
N ILE A 106 -28.23 19.89 11.36
CA ILE A 106 -29.47 20.69 11.36
C ILE A 106 -29.89 20.99 9.92
N HIS A 107 -28.97 21.50 9.10
CA HIS A 107 -29.25 21.84 7.70
C HIS A 107 -29.76 20.63 6.91
N VAL A 108 -29.07 19.49 6.98
CA VAL A 108 -29.48 18.25 6.29
C VAL A 108 -30.87 17.79 6.74
N ARG A 109 -31.20 17.94 8.03
CA ARG A 109 -32.51 17.54 8.56
C ARG A 109 -33.64 18.42 8.04
N ILE A 110 -33.42 19.73 8.00
CA ILE A 110 -34.40 20.69 7.49
C ILE A 110 -34.64 20.46 5.99
N VAL A 111 -33.58 20.28 5.21
CA VAL A 111 -33.67 19.90 3.79
C VAL A 111 -34.50 18.62 3.64
N HIS A 112 -34.19 17.58 4.43
CA HIS A 112 -34.94 16.32 4.38
C HIS A 112 -36.42 16.53 4.73
N ALA A 113 -36.74 17.28 5.78
CA ALA A 113 -38.12 17.56 6.16
C ALA A 113 -38.89 18.29 5.05
N LEU A 114 -38.32 19.34 4.46
CA LEU A 114 -38.93 20.07 3.35
C LEU A 114 -39.11 19.16 2.11
N THR A 115 -38.14 18.29 1.81
CA THR A 115 -38.27 17.31 0.72
C THR A 115 -39.41 16.31 0.98
N GLN A 116 -39.59 15.82 2.21
CA GLN A 116 -40.67 14.88 2.53
C GLN A 116 -42.07 15.53 2.58
N ILE A 117 -42.16 16.83 2.89
CA ILE A 117 -43.42 17.59 2.72
C ILE A 117 -43.81 17.66 1.24
N GLY A 118 -42.83 17.67 0.33
CA GLY A 118 -43.08 17.48 -1.09
C GLY A 118 -43.48 18.76 -1.84
N PRO A 119 -44.20 18.63 -2.99
CA PRO A 119 -44.44 19.72 -3.94
C PRO A 119 -45.17 20.95 -3.37
N ALA A 120 -45.91 20.80 -2.27
CA ALA A 120 -46.58 21.92 -1.60
C ALA A 120 -45.61 23.00 -1.09
N THR A 121 -44.33 22.67 -0.94
CA THR A 121 -43.29 23.60 -0.51
C THR A 121 -42.76 24.51 -1.63
N ILE A 122 -42.95 24.13 -2.90
CA ILE A 122 -42.30 24.75 -4.07
C ILE A 122 -42.52 26.27 -4.15
N PRO A 123 -43.75 26.82 -4.00
CA PRO A 123 -43.95 28.27 -4.13
C PRO A 123 -43.11 29.09 -3.14
N GLN A 124 -43.05 28.63 -1.88
CA GLN A 124 -42.28 29.30 -0.83
C GLN A 124 -40.77 29.08 -0.98
N LEU A 125 -40.35 27.93 -1.51
CA LEU A 125 -38.95 27.69 -1.83
C LEU A 125 -38.46 28.57 -2.98
N ILE A 126 -39.30 28.83 -3.99
CA ILE A 126 -38.98 29.77 -5.08
C ILE A 126 -38.76 31.18 -4.53
N GLU A 127 -39.62 31.64 -3.62
CA GLU A 127 -39.42 32.93 -2.94
C GLU A 127 -38.09 32.95 -2.16
N ALA A 128 -37.79 31.86 -1.45
CA ALA A 128 -36.56 31.71 -0.67
C ALA A 128 -35.27 31.73 -1.51
N LEU A 129 -35.33 31.45 -2.82
CA LEU A 129 -34.20 31.60 -3.73
C LEU A 129 -33.74 33.06 -3.86
N SER A 130 -34.58 34.03 -3.52
CA SER A 130 -34.23 35.46 -3.53
C SER A 130 -33.79 35.99 -2.15
N SER A 131 -33.52 35.11 -1.19
CA SER A 131 -33.10 35.52 0.16
C SER A 131 -31.72 36.16 0.16
N ASP A 132 -31.52 37.19 1.00
CA ASP A 132 -30.19 37.78 1.24
C ASP A 132 -29.18 36.78 1.84
N ASP A 133 -29.67 35.75 2.55
CA ASP A 133 -28.84 34.72 3.18
C ASP A 133 -28.49 33.60 2.18
N ASN A 134 -27.20 33.44 1.88
CA ASN A 134 -26.73 32.44 0.92
C ASN A 134 -26.99 30.99 1.36
N PHE A 135 -27.11 30.69 2.65
CA PHE A 135 -27.47 29.35 3.13
C PHE A 135 -28.95 29.05 2.88
N VAL A 136 -29.82 30.06 2.95
CA VAL A 136 -31.24 29.90 2.60
C VAL A 136 -31.39 29.63 1.11
N ARG A 137 -30.73 30.41 0.25
CA ARG A 137 -30.72 30.19 -1.21
C ARG A 137 -30.19 28.79 -1.55
N TYR A 138 -29.06 28.41 -0.96
CA TYR A 138 -28.46 27.08 -1.11
C TYR A 138 -29.43 25.97 -0.72
N GLY A 139 -29.99 26.04 0.49
CA GLY A 139 -30.93 25.03 1.00
C GLY A 139 -32.18 24.92 0.15
N ALA A 140 -32.75 26.05 -0.29
CA ALA A 140 -33.92 26.09 -1.16
C ALA A 140 -33.64 25.42 -2.50
N ALA A 141 -32.50 25.73 -3.13
CA ALA A 141 -32.08 25.08 -4.38
C ALA A 141 -31.88 23.56 -4.22
N VAL A 142 -31.26 23.12 -3.12
CA VAL A 142 -31.11 21.67 -2.83
C VAL A 142 -32.46 20.97 -2.69
N VAL A 143 -33.41 21.56 -1.95
CA VAL A 143 -34.74 20.97 -1.77
C VAL A 143 -35.48 20.87 -3.10
N LEU A 144 -35.48 21.95 -3.90
CA LEU A 144 -36.12 21.95 -5.22
C LEU A 144 -35.52 20.89 -6.16
N GLY A 145 -34.19 20.73 -6.13
CA GLY A 145 -33.52 19.65 -6.86
C GLY A 145 -33.89 18.25 -6.38
N ASN A 146 -34.07 18.04 -5.07
CA ASN A 146 -34.49 16.75 -4.51
C ASN A 146 -35.95 16.41 -4.84
N LEU A 147 -36.79 17.43 -5.06
CA LEU A 147 -38.17 17.26 -5.55
C LEU A 147 -38.22 16.95 -7.07
N GLY A 148 -37.11 17.08 -7.79
CA GLY A 148 -37.00 16.69 -9.20
C GLY A 148 -38.01 17.41 -10.10
N SER A 149 -38.64 16.66 -11.01
CA SER A 149 -39.54 17.18 -12.05
C SER A 149 -40.78 17.90 -11.52
N ASP A 150 -41.21 17.63 -10.28
CA ASP A 150 -42.31 18.36 -9.63
C ASP A 150 -41.99 19.86 -9.48
N SER A 151 -40.70 20.20 -9.37
CA SER A 151 -40.20 21.58 -9.26
C SER A 151 -39.98 22.26 -10.61
N LYS A 152 -40.61 21.81 -11.70
CA LYS A 152 -40.45 22.39 -13.06
C LYS A 152 -40.61 23.91 -13.13
N ILE A 153 -41.52 24.49 -12.33
CA ILE A 153 -41.75 25.94 -12.30
C ILE A 153 -40.57 26.73 -11.68
N ALA A 154 -39.67 26.05 -10.96
CA ALA A 154 -38.47 26.64 -10.39
C ALA A 154 -37.30 26.71 -11.38
N ALA A 155 -37.42 26.17 -12.60
CA ALA A 155 -36.32 26.16 -13.58
C ALA A 155 -35.78 27.57 -13.87
N SER A 156 -36.64 28.55 -14.18
CA SER A 156 -36.19 29.92 -14.45
C SER A 156 -35.61 30.63 -13.21
N PRO A 157 -36.21 30.55 -12.01
CA PRO A 157 -35.56 31.06 -10.79
C PRO A 157 -34.20 30.42 -10.49
N LEU A 158 -34.06 29.10 -10.67
CA LEU A 158 -32.79 28.40 -10.45
C LEU A 158 -31.73 28.77 -11.49
N PHE A 159 -32.14 29.06 -12.72
CA PHE A 159 -31.24 29.57 -13.77
C PHE A 159 -30.53 30.86 -13.35
N VAL A 160 -31.27 31.81 -12.75
CA VAL A 160 -30.68 33.07 -12.25
C VAL A 160 -29.57 32.80 -11.23
N LEU A 161 -29.74 31.79 -10.38
CA LEU A 161 -28.74 31.40 -9.37
C LEU A 161 -27.48 30.73 -9.95
N LEU A 162 -27.42 30.40 -11.24
CA LEU A 162 -26.16 30.00 -11.88
C LEU A 162 -25.13 31.14 -11.89
N GLY A 163 -25.59 32.39 -11.78
CA GLY A 163 -24.75 33.58 -11.65
C GLY A 163 -24.58 34.08 -10.21
N ASP A 164 -25.02 33.33 -9.20
CA ASP A 164 -24.92 33.74 -7.79
C ASP A 164 -23.46 33.94 -7.35
N ASP A 165 -23.19 34.88 -6.45
CA ASP A 165 -21.83 35.15 -5.93
C ASP A 165 -21.26 33.95 -5.16
N ALA A 166 -22.11 33.19 -4.47
CA ALA A 166 -21.72 32.07 -3.63
C ALA A 166 -21.62 30.76 -4.43
N ASP A 167 -20.44 30.13 -4.40
CA ASP A 167 -20.14 28.93 -5.19
C ASP A 167 -21.01 27.71 -4.84
N ASN A 168 -21.35 27.56 -3.55
CA ASN A 168 -22.25 26.51 -3.08
C ASN A 168 -23.67 26.69 -3.64
N VAL A 169 -24.16 27.94 -3.76
CA VAL A 169 -25.47 28.25 -4.33
C VAL A 169 -25.49 27.92 -5.82
N ARG A 170 -24.47 28.35 -6.58
CA ARG A 170 -24.35 28.00 -8.01
C ARG A 170 -24.36 26.50 -8.25
N THR A 171 -23.60 25.75 -7.44
CA THR A 171 -23.50 24.29 -7.54
C THR A 171 -24.83 23.60 -7.18
N ALA A 172 -25.55 24.11 -6.19
CA ALA A 172 -26.88 23.62 -5.83
C ALA A 172 -27.89 23.90 -6.94
N ALA A 173 -27.87 25.11 -7.51
CA ALA A 173 -28.72 25.50 -8.63
C ALA A 173 -28.45 24.64 -9.88
N SER A 174 -27.18 24.42 -10.25
CA SER A 174 -26.82 23.54 -11.37
C SER A 174 -27.33 22.11 -11.16
N SER A 175 -27.14 21.58 -9.94
CA SER A 175 -27.59 20.23 -9.60
C SER A 175 -29.11 20.13 -9.61
N ALA A 176 -29.81 21.17 -9.15
CA ALA A 176 -31.26 21.22 -9.16
C ALA A 176 -31.83 21.25 -10.57
N LEU A 177 -31.28 22.10 -11.47
CA LEU A 177 -31.68 22.12 -12.88
C LEU A 177 -31.47 20.75 -13.55
N GLY A 178 -30.32 20.12 -13.31
CA GLY A 178 -30.05 18.77 -13.82
C GLY A 178 -31.06 17.73 -13.31
N LYS A 179 -31.36 17.72 -12.00
CA LYS A 179 -32.31 16.78 -11.38
C LYS A 179 -33.79 17.04 -11.74
N ILE A 180 -34.16 18.28 -12.07
CA ILE A 180 -35.49 18.61 -12.61
C ILE A 180 -35.69 17.90 -13.96
N GLY A 181 -34.61 17.76 -14.75
CA GLY A 181 -34.60 17.00 -16.00
C GLY A 181 -35.19 17.79 -17.18
N PRO A 182 -35.94 17.15 -18.10
CA PRO A 182 -36.41 17.76 -19.34
C PRO A 182 -37.06 19.15 -19.22
N PRO A 183 -37.87 19.46 -18.19
CA PRO A 183 -38.45 20.79 -18.02
C PRO A 183 -37.43 21.93 -17.83
N ALA A 184 -36.19 21.62 -17.46
CA ALA A 184 -35.12 22.60 -17.26
C ALA A 184 -34.13 22.67 -18.43
N TYR A 185 -34.30 21.87 -19.49
CA TYR A 185 -33.33 21.79 -20.59
C TYR A 185 -33.12 23.12 -21.30
N THR A 186 -34.18 23.91 -21.48
CA THR A 186 -34.10 25.25 -22.09
C THR A 186 -33.15 26.14 -21.30
N GLN A 187 -33.30 26.19 -19.97
CA GLN A 187 -32.45 26.99 -19.09
C GLN A 187 -31.00 26.50 -19.07
N ILE A 188 -30.78 25.18 -19.09
CA ILE A 188 -29.42 24.63 -19.16
C ILE A 188 -28.75 25.02 -20.48
N ILE A 189 -29.44 24.89 -21.62
CA ILE A 189 -28.92 25.24 -22.95
C ILE A 189 -28.63 26.75 -23.06
N GLU A 190 -29.52 27.59 -22.51
CA GLU A 190 -29.31 29.04 -22.42
C GLU A 190 -28.06 29.36 -21.58
N GLY A 191 -27.88 28.69 -20.44
CA GLY A 191 -26.73 28.87 -19.56
C GLY A 191 -25.42 28.43 -20.19
N LEU A 192 -25.43 27.33 -20.94
CA LEU A 192 -24.29 26.87 -21.74
C LEU A 192 -23.86 27.90 -22.79
N SER A 193 -24.80 28.71 -23.28
CA SER A 193 -24.57 29.73 -24.31
C SER A 193 -24.36 31.15 -23.73
N SER A 194 -24.22 31.29 -22.40
CA SER A 194 -24.06 32.60 -21.76
C SER A 194 -22.71 33.25 -22.11
N ASP A 195 -22.72 34.58 -22.21
CA ASP A 195 -21.54 35.43 -22.28
C ASP A 195 -20.61 35.25 -21.05
N LYS A 196 -21.19 34.99 -19.87
CA LYS A 196 -20.46 34.84 -18.61
C LYS A 196 -19.95 33.41 -18.42
N ALA A 197 -18.63 33.25 -18.33
CA ALA A 197 -17.99 31.95 -18.11
C ALA A 197 -18.45 31.23 -16.82
N ILE A 198 -18.79 31.99 -15.76
CA ILE A 198 -19.29 31.42 -14.51
C ILE A 198 -20.63 30.70 -14.68
N ILE A 199 -21.52 31.25 -15.50
CA ILE A 199 -22.83 30.67 -15.81
C ILE A 199 -22.64 29.46 -16.71
N ARG A 200 -21.80 29.55 -17.75
CA ARG A 200 -21.47 28.41 -18.62
C ARG A 200 -20.90 27.23 -17.83
N LYS A 201 -19.97 27.49 -16.90
CA LYS A 201 -19.40 26.46 -16.00
C LYS A 201 -20.48 25.78 -15.16
N ALA A 202 -21.37 26.56 -14.55
CA ALA A 202 -22.46 26.01 -13.74
C ALA A 202 -23.47 25.22 -14.59
N ALA A 203 -23.83 25.71 -15.77
CA ALA A 203 -24.70 25.01 -16.71
C ALA A 203 -24.06 23.69 -17.21
N ALA A 204 -22.76 23.68 -17.53
CA ALA A 204 -22.02 22.48 -17.89
C ALA A 204 -22.05 21.44 -16.77
N ASN A 205 -21.90 21.86 -15.50
CA ASN A 205 -21.99 20.98 -14.34
C ASN A 205 -23.40 20.38 -14.13
N ALA A 206 -24.46 21.05 -14.59
CA ALA A 206 -25.83 20.52 -14.54
C ALA A 206 -25.99 19.24 -15.39
N VAL A 207 -25.21 19.13 -16.48
CA VAL A 207 -25.28 18.02 -17.44
C VAL A 207 -24.94 16.66 -16.81
N ILE A 208 -24.19 16.63 -15.71
CA ILE A 208 -23.84 15.39 -14.96
C ILE A 208 -25.08 14.59 -14.56
N TRP A 209 -26.21 15.27 -14.31
CA TRP A 209 -27.45 14.64 -13.87
C TRP A 209 -28.36 14.19 -15.01
N LEU A 210 -27.92 14.33 -16.26
CA LEU A 210 -28.71 14.08 -17.46
C LEU A 210 -28.26 12.81 -18.19
N SER A 211 -29.07 12.33 -19.13
CA SER A 211 -28.65 11.26 -20.04
C SER A 211 -27.68 11.76 -21.10
N ALA A 212 -26.77 10.88 -21.57
CA ALA A 212 -25.86 11.16 -22.69
C ALA A 212 -26.58 11.59 -23.98
N SER A 213 -27.81 11.14 -24.19
CA SER A 213 -28.66 11.48 -25.34
C SER A 213 -29.45 12.79 -25.19
N SER A 214 -29.33 13.48 -24.07
CA SER A 214 -30.08 14.71 -23.80
C SER A 214 -29.61 15.87 -24.68
N SER A 215 -30.53 16.75 -25.09
CA SER A 215 -30.17 17.92 -25.90
C SER A 215 -29.15 18.85 -25.23
N PRO A 216 -29.13 19.06 -23.89
CA PRO A 216 -28.07 19.82 -23.25
C PRO A 216 -26.71 19.13 -23.31
N ALA A 217 -26.64 17.79 -23.22
CA ALA A 217 -25.38 17.06 -23.35
C ALA A 217 -24.79 17.18 -24.76
N ILE A 218 -25.63 17.01 -25.79
CA ILE A 218 -25.24 17.21 -27.19
C ILE A 218 -24.75 18.65 -27.39
N LYS A 219 -25.51 19.63 -26.87
CA LYS A 219 -25.15 21.03 -27.01
C LYS A 219 -23.84 21.39 -26.30
N LEU A 220 -23.61 20.83 -25.12
CA LEU A 220 -22.35 20.98 -24.40
C LEU A 220 -21.17 20.46 -25.24
N ALA A 221 -21.29 19.25 -25.81
CA ALA A 221 -20.24 18.69 -26.65
C ALA A 221 -19.91 19.58 -27.87
N GLU A 222 -20.93 20.14 -28.53
CA GLU A 222 -20.74 21.11 -29.63
C GLU A 222 -19.99 22.37 -29.18
N LEU A 223 -20.34 22.92 -28.02
CA LEU A 223 -19.75 24.18 -27.54
C LEU A 223 -18.31 24.00 -27.01
N LEU A 224 -17.96 22.81 -26.52
CA LEU A 224 -16.63 22.55 -25.97
C LEU A 224 -15.49 22.58 -26.99
N THR A 225 -15.78 22.45 -28.30
CA THR A 225 -14.75 22.57 -29.34
C THR A 225 -14.17 23.98 -29.37
N GLU A 226 -15.03 24.99 -29.29
CA GLU A 226 -14.70 26.43 -29.36
C GLU A 226 -14.65 27.12 -27.99
N GLU A 227 -14.82 26.39 -26.88
CA GLU A 227 -14.82 26.98 -25.54
C GLU A 227 -13.44 27.55 -25.17
N SER A 228 -13.42 28.86 -24.91
CA SER A 228 -12.22 29.63 -24.59
C SER A 228 -11.82 29.53 -23.11
N SER A 229 -12.78 29.33 -22.20
CA SER A 229 -12.51 29.22 -20.76
C SER A 229 -12.03 27.81 -20.40
N PRO A 230 -10.80 27.66 -19.86
CA PRO A 230 -10.29 26.34 -19.49
C PRO A 230 -11.09 25.67 -18.37
N GLU A 231 -11.63 26.46 -17.44
CA GLU A 231 -12.45 25.93 -16.35
C GLU A 231 -13.77 25.35 -16.87
N VAL A 232 -14.41 26.04 -17.82
CA VAL A 232 -15.64 25.56 -18.48
C VAL A 232 -15.32 24.30 -19.28
N LYS A 233 -14.19 24.30 -20.00
CA LYS A 233 -13.76 23.15 -20.79
C LYS A 233 -13.50 21.91 -19.94
N ALA A 234 -12.81 22.07 -18.81
CA ALA A 234 -12.52 20.98 -17.88
C ALA A 234 -13.79 20.42 -17.23
N ILE A 235 -14.70 21.27 -16.75
CA ILE A 235 -15.96 20.79 -16.14
C ILE A 235 -16.88 20.14 -17.18
N GLY A 236 -16.90 20.68 -18.41
CA GLY A 236 -17.71 20.12 -19.49
C GLY A 236 -17.23 18.74 -19.92
N LEU A 237 -15.92 18.57 -20.13
CA LEU A 237 -15.32 17.26 -20.41
C LEU A 237 -15.63 16.26 -19.30
N LYS A 238 -15.42 16.65 -18.04
CA LYS A 238 -15.76 15.80 -16.88
C LYS A 238 -17.23 15.40 -16.90
N SER A 239 -18.13 16.33 -17.20
CA SER A 239 -19.57 16.09 -17.22
C SER A 239 -19.96 15.10 -18.32
N LEU A 240 -19.45 15.28 -19.54
CA LEU A 240 -19.69 14.36 -20.67
C LEU A 240 -19.11 12.96 -20.42
N SER A 241 -17.92 12.88 -19.81
CA SER A 241 -17.31 11.61 -19.43
C SER A 241 -18.13 10.87 -18.38
N GLN A 242 -18.64 11.56 -17.36
CA GLN A 242 -19.42 10.94 -16.28
C GLN A 242 -20.77 10.38 -16.74
N ILE A 243 -21.42 11.02 -17.72
CA ILE A 243 -22.69 10.53 -18.27
C ILE A 243 -22.50 9.45 -19.35
N GLY A 244 -21.26 9.10 -19.71
CA GLY A 244 -20.96 8.13 -20.77
C GLY A 244 -21.28 8.65 -22.17
N PHE A 245 -20.94 9.91 -22.47
CA PHE A 245 -21.16 10.48 -23.80
C PHE A 245 -20.40 9.69 -24.89
N PRO A 246 -20.94 9.56 -26.12
CA PRO A 246 -20.35 8.71 -27.15
C PRO A 246 -18.87 9.00 -27.43
N ALA A 247 -18.04 7.94 -27.40
CA ALA A 247 -16.59 8.03 -27.60
C ALA A 247 -16.22 8.69 -28.94
N SER A 248 -16.97 8.39 -30.00
CA SER A 248 -16.76 8.98 -31.35
C SER A 248 -16.84 10.50 -31.36
N SER A 249 -17.70 11.09 -30.54
CA SER A 249 -17.89 12.54 -30.44
C SER A 249 -16.99 13.17 -29.37
N LEU A 250 -16.65 12.43 -28.31
CA LEU A 250 -15.86 12.95 -27.20
C LEU A 250 -14.35 12.91 -27.45
N LEU A 251 -13.85 11.89 -28.15
CA LEU A 251 -12.41 11.72 -28.44
C LEU A 251 -11.77 12.92 -29.16
N PRO A 252 -12.39 13.52 -30.20
CA PRO A 252 -11.84 14.71 -30.86
C PRO A 252 -11.67 15.91 -29.91
N ILE A 253 -12.41 15.96 -28.80
CA ILE A 253 -12.33 17.03 -27.79
C ILE A 253 -11.29 16.68 -26.72
N LEU A 254 -11.19 15.40 -26.32
CA LEU A 254 -10.23 14.92 -25.31
C LEU A 254 -8.79 14.95 -25.82
N GLN A 255 -8.55 14.63 -27.10
CA GLN A 255 -7.20 14.54 -27.66
C GLN A 255 -6.42 15.86 -27.60
N PRO A 256 -6.94 17.02 -28.08
CA PRO A 256 -6.25 18.29 -27.91
C PRO A 256 -6.10 18.70 -26.44
N ALA A 257 -7.04 18.29 -25.58
CA ALA A 257 -7.00 18.60 -24.16
C ALA A 257 -5.85 17.89 -23.41
N LEU A 258 -5.34 16.77 -23.91
CA LEU A 258 -4.11 16.13 -23.40
C LEU A 258 -2.86 17.01 -23.60
N ASP A 259 -2.84 17.84 -24.65
CA ASP A 259 -1.73 18.73 -24.98
C ASP A 259 -1.79 20.07 -24.23
N SER A 260 -2.83 20.32 -23.42
CA SER A 260 -2.98 21.59 -22.72
C SER A 260 -1.93 21.78 -21.63
N GLU A 261 -1.33 22.97 -21.50
CA GLU A 261 -0.45 23.26 -20.35
C GLU A 261 -1.17 23.32 -19.00
N LEU A 262 -2.51 23.33 -19.00
CA LEU A 262 -3.31 23.46 -17.80
C LEU A 262 -3.55 22.09 -17.14
N PRO A 263 -3.11 21.87 -15.88
CA PRO A 263 -3.22 20.58 -15.21
C PRO A 263 -4.65 20.05 -15.13
N GLN A 264 -5.63 20.93 -14.90
CA GLN A 264 -7.05 20.55 -14.79
C GLN A 264 -7.60 19.98 -16.09
N LEU A 265 -7.19 20.55 -17.23
CA LEU A 265 -7.67 20.12 -18.56
C LEU A 265 -7.00 18.81 -18.98
N LYS A 266 -5.68 18.68 -18.73
CA LYS A 266 -4.94 17.41 -18.86
C LYS A 266 -5.61 16.28 -18.06
N GLN A 267 -5.94 16.53 -16.78
CA GLN A 267 -6.58 15.52 -15.93
C GLN A 267 -7.99 15.15 -16.39
N ALA A 268 -8.78 16.13 -16.82
CA ALA A 268 -10.11 15.87 -17.40
C ALA A 268 -9.99 15.00 -18.67
N ALA A 269 -9.00 15.26 -19.52
CA ALA A 269 -8.74 14.47 -20.72
C ALA A 269 -8.32 13.03 -20.40
N LEU A 270 -7.36 12.85 -19.48
CA LEU A 270 -6.90 11.54 -19.01
C LEU A 270 -8.06 10.72 -18.42
N SER A 271 -8.81 11.30 -17.48
CA SER A 271 -9.96 10.64 -16.88
C SER A 271 -11.04 10.33 -17.92
N GLY A 272 -11.23 11.24 -18.88
CA GLY A 272 -12.21 11.07 -19.93
C GLY A 272 -11.91 9.87 -20.80
N ILE A 273 -10.68 9.73 -21.30
CA ILE A 273 -10.26 8.59 -22.13
C ILE A 273 -10.46 7.26 -21.39
N LEU A 274 -10.11 7.21 -20.11
CA LEU A 274 -10.24 5.99 -19.30
C LEU A 274 -11.70 5.65 -18.97
N SER A 275 -12.58 6.65 -18.88
CA SER A 275 -14.02 6.43 -18.68
C SER A 275 -14.74 5.90 -19.93
N LEU A 276 -14.09 5.85 -21.10
CA LEU A 276 -14.69 5.36 -22.34
C LEU A 276 -14.85 3.83 -22.40
N SER A 277 -14.30 3.06 -21.45
CA SER A 277 -14.40 1.60 -21.45
C SER A 277 -15.87 1.12 -21.49
N PRO A 278 -16.24 0.18 -22.39
CA PRO A 278 -15.38 -0.66 -23.24
C PRO A 278 -15.01 -0.07 -24.63
N ASN A 279 -15.48 1.14 -24.96
CA ASN A 279 -15.17 1.84 -26.22
C ASN A 279 -13.80 2.55 -26.21
N SER A 280 -13.02 2.36 -25.15
CA SER A 280 -11.63 2.83 -25.00
C SER A 280 -10.74 2.41 -26.18
N LYS A 281 -11.06 1.31 -26.87
CA LYS A 281 -10.34 0.83 -28.06
C LYS A 281 -10.23 1.87 -29.18
N MET A 282 -11.21 2.77 -29.28
CA MET A 282 -11.17 3.86 -30.28
C MET A 282 -10.05 4.87 -30.02
N ALA A 283 -9.56 4.97 -28.77
CA ALA A 283 -8.44 5.84 -28.43
C ALA A 283 -7.08 5.24 -28.83
N ILE A 284 -6.98 3.91 -28.95
CA ILE A 284 -5.70 3.21 -29.12
C ILE A 284 -4.91 3.67 -30.35
N PRO A 285 -5.49 3.81 -31.56
CA PRO A 285 -4.73 4.26 -32.73
C PRO A 285 -4.05 5.62 -32.51
N HIS A 286 -4.76 6.54 -31.84
CA HIS A 286 -4.24 7.87 -31.52
C HIS A 286 -3.19 7.84 -30.42
N LEU A 287 -3.31 6.93 -29.45
CA LEU A 287 -2.26 6.72 -28.43
C LEU A 287 -1.00 6.12 -29.05
N ILE A 288 -1.13 5.18 -29.99
CA ILE A 288 -0.01 4.62 -30.75
C ILE A 288 0.68 5.70 -31.59
N GLU A 289 -0.07 6.56 -32.28
CA GLU A 289 0.51 7.71 -32.99
C GLU A 289 1.30 8.62 -32.03
N ARG A 290 0.74 8.88 -30.84
CA ARG A 290 1.36 9.71 -29.81
C ARG A 290 2.64 9.10 -29.22
N LEU A 291 2.80 7.77 -29.22
CA LEU A 291 4.05 7.11 -28.86
C LEU A 291 5.21 7.48 -29.80
N ASN A 292 4.93 7.89 -31.04
CA ASN A 292 5.95 8.33 -32.00
C ASN A 292 6.29 9.83 -31.90
N SER A 293 5.74 10.54 -30.90
CA SER A 293 6.03 11.96 -30.71
C SER A 293 7.48 12.19 -30.28
N ILE A 294 8.07 13.30 -30.74
CA ILE A 294 9.40 13.76 -30.28
C ILE A 294 9.34 14.19 -28.80
N ASP A 295 8.18 14.67 -28.35
CA ASP A 295 7.96 15.12 -26.97
C ASP A 295 7.80 13.93 -26.01
N SER A 296 8.76 13.77 -25.09
CA SER A 296 8.75 12.71 -24.08
C SER A 296 7.54 12.76 -23.15
N ASN A 297 6.99 13.95 -22.87
CA ASN A 297 5.79 14.07 -22.04
C ASN A 297 4.56 13.48 -22.75
N LYS A 298 4.47 13.66 -24.09
CA LYS A 298 3.38 13.08 -24.88
C LYS A 298 3.47 11.56 -24.92
N ARG A 299 4.69 11.03 -25.09
CA ARG A 299 4.94 9.59 -25.04
C ARG A 299 4.61 9.01 -23.66
N ASP A 300 5.10 9.63 -22.59
CA ASP A 300 4.83 9.23 -21.20
C ASP A 300 3.32 9.13 -20.90
N GLN A 301 2.54 10.12 -21.35
CA GLN A 301 1.09 10.11 -21.21
C GLN A 301 0.45 8.95 -21.98
N ALA A 302 0.91 8.70 -23.21
CA ALA A 302 0.41 7.59 -24.02
C ALA A 302 0.75 6.23 -23.38
N ILE A 303 1.99 6.05 -22.92
CA ILE A 303 2.44 4.85 -22.19
C ILE A 303 1.54 4.60 -20.97
N SER A 304 1.35 5.63 -20.13
CA SER A 304 0.52 5.52 -18.92
C SER A 304 -0.94 5.20 -19.23
N LEU A 305 -1.52 5.83 -20.26
CA LEU A 305 -2.89 5.54 -20.67
C LEU A 305 -3.04 4.12 -21.21
N LEU A 306 -2.13 3.66 -22.07
CA LEU A 306 -2.15 2.31 -22.63
C LEU A 306 -2.06 1.24 -21.53
N GLY A 307 -1.16 1.41 -20.56
CA GLY A 307 -1.08 0.52 -19.40
C GLY A 307 -2.39 0.46 -18.61
N ARG A 308 -2.99 1.63 -18.30
CA ARG A 308 -4.26 1.72 -17.55
C ARG A 308 -5.48 1.20 -18.32
N LEU A 309 -5.42 1.16 -19.64
CA LEU A 309 -6.44 0.51 -20.48
C LEU A 309 -6.35 -1.01 -20.43
N GLY A 310 -5.22 -1.56 -19.95
CA GLY A 310 -5.06 -2.98 -19.71
C GLY A 310 -5.17 -3.80 -20.99
N ALA A 311 -5.89 -4.92 -20.93
CA ALA A 311 -6.07 -5.85 -22.04
C ALA A 311 -6.72 -5.23 -23.29
N ASP A 312 -7.50 -4.14 -23.16
CA ASP A 312 -8.08 -3.46 -24.32
C ASP A 312 -7.00 -2.90 -25.24
N ALA A 313 -5.83 -2.53 -24.70
CA ALA A 313 -4.71 -1.94 -25.41
C ALA A 313 -3.78 -2.96 -26.10
N ALA A 314 -4.16 -4.23 -26.23
CA ALA A 314 -3.32 -5.30 -26.81
C ALA A 314 -2.62 -4.93 -28.13
N ASN A 315 -3.30 -4.20 -29.02
CA ASN A 315 -2.75 -3.76 -30.31
C ASN A 315 -1.58 -2.75 -30.21
N ALA A 316 -1.31 -2.21 -29.02
CA ALA A 316 -0.21 -1.28 -28.78
C ALA A 316 1.06 -1.95 -28.23
N VAL A 317 1.02 -3.25 -27.92
CA VAL A 317 2.15 -3.99 -27.31
C VAL A 317 3.40 -3.88 -28.19
N ASP A 318 3.29 -4.17 -29.48
CA ASP A 318 4.44 -4.12 -30.40
C ASP A 318 5.02 -2.70 -30.52
N ALA A 319 4.17 -1.68 -30.51
CA ALA A 319 4.59 -0.29 -30.55
C ALA A 319 5.35 0.12 -29.27
N LEU A 320 4.88 -0.34 -28.10
CA LEU A 320 5.56 -0.11 -26.82
C LEU A 320 6.93 -0.81 -26.79
N ILE A 321 7.01 -2.06 -27.25
CA ILE A 321 8.27 -2.82 -27.31
C ILE A 321 9.25 -2.16 -28.28
N ALA A 322 8.80 -1.75 -29.47
CA ALA A 322 9.65 -1.06 -30.43
C ALA A 322 10.17 0.30 -29.94
N LEU A 323 9.45 0.95 -29.01
CA LEU A 323 9.85 2.20 -28.37
C LEU A 323 10.85 1.97 -27.21
N HIS A 324 10.77 0.84 -26.51
CA HIS A 324 11.63 0.53 -25.37
C HIS A 324 13.13 0.71 -25.70
N ASP A 325 13.61 0.11 -26.78
CA ASP A 325 15.04 0.14 -27.11
C ASP A 325 15.53 1.49 -27.67
N LYS A 326 14.61 2.42 -27.95
CA LYS A 326 14.90 3.74 -28.54
C LYS A 326 14.86 4.87 -27.50
N THR A 327 14.53 4.57 -26.25
CA THR A 327 14.24 5.56 -25.22
C THR A 327 15.19 5.45 -24.02
N GLU A 328 15.20 6.48 -23.18
CA GLU A 328 16.03 6.53 -21.98
C GLU A 328 15.53 5.57 -20.88
N ILE A 329 16.40 5.26 -19.91
CA ILE A 329 16.15 4.27 -18.86
C ILE A 329 14.84 4.54 -18.07
N GLU A 330 14.51 5.79 -17.79
CA GLU A 330 13.29 6.15 -17.06
C GLU A 330 12.02 5.91 -17.88
N GLU A 331 12.06 6.14 -19.19
CA GLU A 331 10.93 5.88 -20.09
C GLU A 331 10.79 4.37 -20.33
N GLN A 332 11.91 3.65 -20.48
CA GLN A 332 11.92 2.18 -20.51
C GLN A 332 11.22 1.55 -19.30
N LYS A 333 11.46 2.06 -18.09
CA LYS A 333 10.78 1.60 -16.86
C LYS A 333 9.26 1.77 -16.97
N LYS A 334 8.79 2.91 -17.49
CA LYS A 334 7.34 3.17 -17.66
C LYS A 334 6.74 2.26 -18.73
N ILE A 335 7.45 2.01 -19.82
CA ILE A 335 7.03 1.07 -20.86
C ILE A 335 6.87 -0.33 -20.28
N ARG A 336 7.85 -0.79 -19.50
CA ARG A 336 7.77 -2.09 -18.80
C ARG A 336 6.58 -2.15 -17.85
N GLN A 337 6.35 -1.09 -17.06
CA GLN A 337 5.18 -1.02 -16.18
C GLN A 337 3.87 -1.07 -16.97
N ALA A 338 3.78 -0.36 -18.10
CA ALA A 338 2.59 -0.40 -18.94
C ALA A 338 2.33 -1.79 -19.51
N LEU A 339 3.37 -2.50 -19.98
CA LEU A 339 3.24 -3.89 -20.42
C LEU A 339 2.77 -4.80 -19.29
N ILE A 340 3.29 -4.64 -18.07
CA ILE A 340 2.84 -5.39 -16.89
C ILE A 340 1.36 -5.10 -16.59
N ASP A 341 0.94 -3.84 -16.61
CA ASP A 341 -0.44 -3.42 -16.35
C ASP A 341 -1.42 -3.96 -17.41
N MET A 342 -0.94 -4.22 -18.64
CA MET A 342 -1.70 -4.87 -19.71
C MET A 342 -1.90 -6.38 -19.50
N GLY A 343 -1.08 -7.00 -18.63
CA GLY A 343 -1.24 -8.38 -18.19
C GLY A 343 -1.11 -9.41 -19.32
N PRO A 344 -2.02 -10.41 -19.43
CA PRO A 344 -1.91 -11.49 -20.41
C PRO A 344 -1.80 -11.03 -21.87
N ALA A 345 -2.36 -9.86 -22.19
CA ALA A 345 -2.36 -9.31 -23.53
C ALA A 345 -0.95 -8.94 -24.05
N SER A 346 0.03 -8.70 -23.17
CA SER A 346 1.39 -8.32 -23.58
C SER A 346 2.35 -9.50 -23.71
N ILE A 347 1.99 -10.69 -23.23
CA ILE A 347 2.93 -11.81 -23.08
C ILE A 347 3.49 -12.26 -24.42
N ASP A 348 2.64 -12.47 -25.42
CA ASP A 348 3.07 -12.98 -26.72
C ASP A 348 4.02 -11.98 -27.41
N GLY A 349 3.75 -10.67 -27.29
CA GLY A 349 4.65 -9.63 -27.79
C GLY A 349 5.98 -9.59 -27.05
N ILE A 350 5.97 -9.74 -25.71
CA ILE A 350 7.19 -9.80 -24.90
C ILE A 350 8.05 -11.01 -25.32
N LEU A 351 7.44 -12.19 -25.48
CA LEU A 351 8.13 -13.39 -25.95
C LEU A 351 8.69 -13.19 -27.37
N ALA A 352 7.87 -12.68 -28.29
CA ALA A 352 8.24 -12.41 -29.67
C ALA A 352 9.44 -11.46 -29.79
N SER A 353 9.58 -10.50 -28.87
CA SER A 353 10.74 -9.58 -28.83
C SER A 353 12.09 -10.28 -28.64
N SER A 354 12.08 -11.52 -28.12
CA SER A 354 13.29 -12.29 -27.80
C SER A 354 13.60 -13.42 -28.78
N VAL A 355 12.76 -13.66 -29.81
CA VAL A 355 12.92 -14.79 -30.76
C VAL A 355 14.34 -14.85 -31.35
N ASN A 356 14.88 -13.70 -31.76
CA ASN A 356 16.20 -13.59 -32.39
C ASN A 356 17.34 -13.30 -31.38
N SER A 357 17.06 -13.32 -30.07
CA SER A 357 18.08 -13.07 -29.06
C SER A 357 19.01 -14.28 -28.91
N PRO A 358 20.34 -14.08 -28.86
CA PRO A 358 21.28 -15.16 -28.55
C PRO A 358 20.96 -15.82 -27.20
N LEU A 359 20.95 -17.16 -27.17
CA LEU A 359 20.55 -17.94 -25.99
C LEU A 359 21.44 -17.66 -24.77
N ASP A 360 22.72 -17.34 -24.98
CA ASP A 360 23.69 -17.01 -23.94
C ASP A 360 23.46 -15.63 -23.29
N LYS A 361 22.72 -14.74 -23.96
CA LYS A 361 22.34 -13.42 -23.42
C LYS A 361 21.04 -13.44 -22.62
N LEU A 362 20.24 -14.50 -22.78
CA LEU A 362 18.97 -14.65 -22.07
C LEU A 362 19.22 -15.21 -20.67
N THR A 363 19.00 -14.36 -19.67
CA THR A 363 19.22 -14.64 -18.25
C THR A 363 17.99 -14.23 -17.44
N GLU A 364 17.95 -14.57 -16.16
CA GLU A 364 16.85 -14.16 -15.26
C GLU A 364 16.72 -12.62 -15.08
N SER A 365 17.76 -11.86 -15.44
CA SER A 365 17.82 -10.40 -15.29
C SER A 365 17.45 -9.62 -16.56
N VAL A 366 17.04 -10.29 -17.64
CA VAL A 366 16.54 -9.58 -18.82
C VAL A 366 15.17 -8.99 -18.51
N TRP A 367 14.91 -7.79 -19.05
CA TRP A 367 13.71 -7.05 -18.73
C TRP A 367 12.43 -7.82 -19.08
N GLN A 368 12.46 -8.63 -20.13
CA GLN A 368 11.32 -9.47 -20.52
C GLN A 368 10.96 -10.46 -19.41
N ALA A 369 11.95 -11.11 -18.82
CA ALA A 369 11.74 -12.08 -17.74
C ALA A 369 11.25 -11.38 -16.46
N GLU A 370 11.69 -10.15 -16.19
CA GLU A 370 11.16 -9.33 -15.09
C GLU A 370 9.69 -8.92 -15.31
N CYS A 371 9.31 -8.55 -16.54
CA CYS A 371 7.92 -8.24 -16.86
C CYS A 371 7.02 -9.47 -16.71
N LEU A 372 7.44 -10.62 -17.26
CA LEU A 372 6.67 -11.86 -17.19
C LEU A 372 6.52 -12.38 -15.75
N ASP A 373 7.56 -12.23 -14.93
CA ASP A 373 7.52 -12.53 -13.49
C ASP A 373 6.52 -11.63 -12.74
N GLN A 374 6.49 -10.33 -13.05
CA GLN A 374 5.54 -9.39 -12.43
C GLN A 374 4.08 -9.60 -12.89
N ILE A 375 3.86 -10.07 -14.13
CA ILE A 375 2.53 -10.55 -14.57
C ILE A 375 2.13 -11.82 -13.79
N GLY A 376 3.12 -12.65 -13.44
CA GLY A 376 3.00 -13.74 -12.49
C GLY A 376 2.22 -14.94 -13.04
N ILE A 377 1.39 -15.57 -12.19
CA ILE A 377 0.67 -16.82 -12.50
C ILE A 377 -0.21 -16.69 -13.76
N GLN A 378 -0.69 -15.49 -14.08
CA GLN A 378 -1.48 -15.26 -15.28
C GLN A 378 -0.70 -15.53 -16.57
N ALA A 379 0.64 -15.48 -16.53
CA ALA A 379 1.47 -15.76 -17.69
C ALA A 379 1.68 -17.25 -17.97
N VAL A 380 1.56 -18.09 -16.94
CA VAL A 380 1.89 -19.53 -17.00
C VAL A 380 1.23 -20.26 -18.18
N PRO A 381 -0.06 -20.07 -18.52
CA PRO A 381 -0.68 -20.77 -19.65
C PRO A 381 -0.01 -20.46 -20.99
N GLN A 382 0.31 -19.19 -21.26
CA GLN A 382 0.97 -18.76 -22.50
C GLN A 382 2.45 -19.18 -22.51
N LEU A 383 3.13 -19.16 -21.37
CA LEU A 383 4.51 -19.67 -21.25
C LEU A 383 4.58 -21.18 -21.51
N ILE A 384 3.61 -21.95 -21.01
CA ILE A 384 3.51 -23.41 -21.28
C ILE A 384 3.26 -23.66 -22.76
N GLU A 385 2.36 -22.91 -23.39
CA GLU A 385 2.10 -23.06 -24.83
C GLU A 385 3.35 -22.71 -25.65
N GLY A 386 4.10 -21.67 -25.27
CA GLY A 386 5.34 -21.26 -25.92
C GLY A 386 6.48 -22.29 -25.87
N ILE A 387 6.44 -23.28 -24.98
CA ILE A 387 7.48 -24.34 -24.87
C ILE A 387 7.01 -25.72 -25.35
N LYS A 388 5.75 -25.83 -25.77
CA LYS A 388 5.09 -27.11 -26.08
C LYS A 388 5.74 -27.87 -27.22
N ASP A 389 6.18 -27.16 -28.26
CA ASP A 389 6.81 -27.73 -29.45
C ASP A 389 8.35 -27.84 -29.34
N LEU A 390 8.90 -27.63 -28.15
CA LEU A 390 10.34 -27.67 -27.87
C LEU A 390 11.15 -26.76 -28.82
N PRO A 391 10.86 -25.44 -28.84
CA PRO A 391 11.60 -24.51 -29.68
C PRO A 391 13.07 -24.40 -29.27
N SER A 392 13.95 -24.15 -30.24
CA SER A 392 15.38 -23.84 -30.02
C SER A 392 15.70 -22.34 -30.15
N ASP A 393 14.68 -21.48 -30.06
CA ASP A 393 14.81 -20.02 -30.21
C ASP A 393 14.83 -19.28 -28.86
N GLY A 394 15.07 -17.97 -28.91
CA GLY A 394 15.15 -17.15 -27.70
C GLY A 394 13.80 -16.99 -26.98
N ALA A 395 12.68 -17.02 -27.70
CA ALA A 395 11.35 -16.91 -27.10
C ALA A 395 11.02 -18.13 -26.24
N GLY A 396 11.34 -19.32 -26.75
CA GLY A 396 11.27 -20.58 -26.01
C GLY A 396 12.10 -20.55 -24.74
N LEU A 397 13.37 -20.14 -24.84
CA LEU A 397 14.25 -20.11 -23.67
C LEU A 397 13.78 -19.09 -22.63
N LEU A 398 13.35 -17.91 -23.07
CA LEU A 398 12.77 -16.88 -22.22
C LEU A 398 11.53 -17.39 -21.49
N ALA A 399 10.68 -18.18 -22.16
CA ALA A 399 9.51 -18.77 -21.53
C ALA A 399 9.89 -19.71 -20.38
N VAL A 400 10.92 -20.55 -20.56
CA VAL A 400 11.45 -21.43 -19.50
C VAL A 400 12.04 -20.63 -18.33
N ILE A 401 12.84 -19.60 -18.63
CA ILE A 401 13.42 -18.70 -17.61
C ILE A 401 12.31 -17.98 -16.84
N SER A 402 11.23 -17.59 -17.52
CA SER A 402 10.10 -16.92 -16.86
C SER A 402 9.32 -17.89 -15.96
N LEU A 403 9.15 -19.16 -16.38
CA LEU A 403 8.59 -20.21 -15.51
C LEU A 403 9.48 -20.50 -14.29
N GLU A 404 10.80 -20.40 -14.42
CA GLU A 404 11.75 -20.49 -13.30
C GLU A 404 11.48 -19.42 -12.25
N LYS A 405 11.34 -18.15 -12.67
CA LYS A 405 11.11 -17.01 -11.76
C LYS A 405 9.74 -17.07 -11.09
N ILE A 406 8.69 -17.33 -11.88
CA ILE A 406 7.31 -17.44 -11.38
C ILE A 406 7.18 -18.60 -10.37
N ALA A 407 7.97 -19.66 -10.56
CA ALA A 407 8.02 -20.84 -9.70
C ALA A 407 6.62 -21.48 -9.47
N ASP A 408 5.78 -21.50 -10.51
CA ASP A 408 4.45 -22.10 -10.45
C ASP A 408 4.52 -23.60 -10.15
N LYS A 409 3.79 -24.03 -9.12
CA LYS A 409 3.87 -25.40 -8.59
C LYS A 409 2.88 -26.36 -9.24
N SER A 410 2.19 -25.93 -10.30
CA SER A 410 1.18 -26.77 -10.94
C SER A 410 1.81 -27.98 -11.65
N LEU A 411 1.04 -29.07 -11.71
CA LEU A 411 1.44 -30.26 -12.45
C LEU A 411 1.56 -29.98 -13.95
N ALA A 412 0.79 -29.01 -14.47
CA ALA A 412 0.85 -28.60 -15.86
C ALA A 412 2.23 -28.02 -16.21
N THR A 413 2.71 -27.07 -15.39
CA THR A 413 4.05 -26.47 -15.52
C THR A 413 5.14 -27.53 -15.45
N GLN A 414 5.09 -28.41 -14.44
CA GLN A 414 6.10 -29.48 -14.29
C GLN A 414 6.10 -30.46 -15.48
N LYS A 415 4.92 -30.81 -16.02
CA LYS A 415 4.80 -31.68 -17.20
C LYS A 415 5.34 -31.01 -18.47
N ALA A 416 5.10 -29.71 -18.62
CA ALA A 416 5.58 -28.95 -19.77
C ALA A 416 7.11 -28.79 -19.78
N ILE A 417 7.72 -28.61 -18.60
CA ILE A 417 9.19 -28.44 -18.48
C ILE A 417 9.94 -29.77 -18.65
N LEU A 418 9.33 -30.90 -18.29
CA LEU A 418 10.02 -32.19 -18.20
C LEU A 418 10.75 -32.64 -19.48
N PRO A 419 10.18 -32.50 -20.70
CA PRO A 419 10.85 -32.89 -21.94
C PRO A 419 12.10 -32.04 -22.25
N LEU A 420 12.17 -30.81 -21.75
CA LEU A 420 13.30 -29.91 -22.00
C LEU A 420 14.60 -30.33 -21.27
N LEU A 421 14.52 -31.26 -20.30
CA LEU A 421 15.72 -31.80 -19.64
C LEU A 421 16.64 -32.59 -20.58
N ILE A 422 16.14 -33.02 -21.74
CA ILE A 422 16.90 -33.75 -22.77
C ILE A 422 17.03 -32.95 -24.07
N HIS A 423 16.78 -31.64 -24.02
CA HIS A 423 16.87 -30.75 -25.16
C HIS A 423 18.29 -30.72 -25.77
N GLU A 424 18.41 -30.50 -27.09
CA GLU A 424 19.70 -30.43 -27.79
C GLU A 424 20.58 -29.30 -27.23
N GLU A 425 19.99 -28.12 -27.05
CA GLU A 425 20.65 -26.93 -26.49
C GLU A 425 20.86 -27.03 -24.98
N ALA A 426 22.11 -26.79 -24.55
CA ALA A 426 22.47 -26.82 -23.13
C ALA A 426 21.78 -25.75 -22.29
N ALA A 427 21.48 -24.59 -22.89
CA ALA A 427 20.78 -23.49 -22.23
C ALA A 427 19.36 -23.91 -21.78
N PHE A 428 18.63 -24.61 -22.66
CA PHE A 428 17.32 -25.16 -22.34
C PHE A 428 17.39 -26.24 -21.26
N ARG A 429 18.34 -27.19 -21.35
CA ARG A 429 18.51 -28.22 -20.31
C ARG A 429 18.78 -27.60 -18.94
N ALA A 430 19.65 -26.58 -18.88
CA ALA A 430 19.99 -25.88 -17.65
C ALA A 430 18.81 -25.08 -17.09
N ALA A 431 18.12 -24.31 -17.92
CA ALA A 431 16.94 -23.54 -17.53
C ALA A 431 15.79 -24.44 -17.06
N ALA A 432 15.52 -25.53 -17.80
CA ALA A 432 14.50 -26.52 -17.44
C ALA A 432 14.81 -27.18 -16.10
N LEU A 433 16.08 -27.48 -15.81
CA LEU A 433 16.48 -28.05 -14.54
C LEU A 433 16.18 -27.10 -13.37
N ARG A 434 16.54 -25.81 -13.51
CA ARG A 434 16.27 -24.81 -12.47
C ARG A 434 14.78 -24.55 -12.32
N ALA A 435 14.05 -24.40 -13.43
CA ALA A 435 12.60 -24.21 -13.43
C ALA A 435 11.86 -25.40 -12.77
N LEU A 436 12.30 -26.63 -13.02
CA LEU A 436 11.71 -27.82 -12.41
C LEU A 436 11.97 -27.88 -10.89
N VAL A 437 13.15 -27.44 -10.44
CA VAL A 437 13.47 -27.37 -9.00
C VAL A 437 12.67 -26.26 -8.32
N ALA A 438 12.55 -25.09 -8.94
CA ALA A 438 11.77 -23.95 -8.42
C ALA A 438 10.26 -24.27 -8.32
N SER A 439 9.71 -24.95 -9.32
CA SER A 439 8.30 -25.38 -9.37
C SER A 439 7.98 -26.63 -8.52
N ALA A 440 8.98 -27.31 -7.96
CA ALA A 440 8.75 -28.54 -7.21
C ALA A 440 8.25 -28.26 -5.79
N SER A 441 7.11 -28.86 -5.42
CA SER A 441 6.63 -28.86 -4.02
C SER A 441 7.50 -29.72 -3.10
N LYS A 442 8.16 -30.75 -3.66
CA LYS A 442 9.13 -31.63 -2.97
C LYS A 442 10.39 -31.80 -3.83
N PRO A 443 11.25 -30.76 -3.90
CA PRO A 443 12.43 -30.75 -4.77
C PRO A 443 13.37 -31.96 -4.58
N GLN A 444 13.41 -32.55 -3.38
CA GLN A 444 14.20 -33.75 -3.09
C GLN A 444 13.82 -34.99 -3.95
N LEU A 445 12.60 -35.05 -4.49
CA LEU A 445 12.19 -36.14 -5.39
C LEU A 445 12.88 -36.06 -6.76
N LEU A 446 13.49 -34.92 -7.09
CA LEU A 446 14.24 -34.71 -8.33
C LEU A 446 15.69 -35.19 -8.23
N MET A 447 16.11 -35.76 -7.08
CA MET A 447 17.49 -36.19 -6.83
C MET A 447 18.09 -37.07 -7.95
N PRO A 448 17.38 -38.07 -8.51
CA PRO A 448 17.93 -38.86 -9.62
C PRO A 448 18.22 -38.03 -10.86
N ARG A 449 17.34 -37.07 -11.18
CA ARG A 449 17.51 -36.16 -12.34
C ARG A 449 18.67 -35.20 -12.12
N LEU A 450 18.77 -34.62 -10.92
CA LEU A 450 19.87 -33.74 -10.55
C LEU A 450 21.21 -34.49 -10.65
N LYS A 451 21.31 -35.71 -10.11
CA LYS A 451 22.52 -36.54 -10.22
C LYS A 451 22.91 -36.82 -11.68
N ASN A 452 21.95 -37.07 -12.55
CA ASN A 452 22.22 -37.26 -13.98
C ASN A 452 22.74 -35.97 -14.63
N ALA A 453 22.13 -34.82 -14.32
CA ALA A 453 22.56 -33.52 -14.83
C ALA A 453 23.98 -33.12 -14.37
N MET A 454 24.44 -33.62 -13.22
CA MET A 454 25.84 -33.45 -12.78
C MET A 454 26.87 -34.16 -13.68
N ALA A 455 26.43 -35.07 -14.56
CA ALA A 455 27.26 -35.78 -15.52
C ALA A 455 27.02 -35.31 -16.97
N ASP A 456 26.27 -34.22 -17.18
CA ASP A 456 26.01 -33.66 -18.51
C ASP A 456 27.32 -33.21 -19.20
N GLN A 457 27.37 -33.28 -20.52
CA GLN A 457 28.53 -32.87 -21.31
C GLN A 457 28.78 -31.36 -21.20
N ALA A 458 27.72 -30.56 -21.10
CA ALA A 458 27.80 -29.11 -21.01
C ALA A 458 28.09 -28.64 -19.57
N PRO A 459 29.13 -27.81 -19.35
CA PRO A 459 29.44 -27.24 -18.04
C PRO A 459 28.27 -26.47 -17.42
N LEU A 460 27.50 -25.75 -18.26
CA LEU A 460 26.34 -24.96 -17.82
C LEU A 460 25.28 -25.82 -17.11
N VAL A 461 25.00 -27.01 -17.65
CA VAL A 461 24.01 -27.93 -17.07
C VAL A 461 24.54 -28.54 -15.77
N ARG A 462 25.83 -28.93 -15.75
CA ARG A 462 26.48 -29.43 -14.53
C ARG A 462 26.46 -28.37 -13.43
N GLN A 463 26.76 -27.12 -13.76
CA GLN A 463 26.68 -26.00 -12.83
C GLN A 463 25.27 -25.81 -12.29
N ALA A 464 24.26 -25.74 -13.17
CA ALA A 464 22.86 -25.63 -12.76
C ALA A 464 22.43 -26.76 -11.82
N ALA A 465 22.94 -27.98 -12.03
CA ALA A 465 22.70 -29.10 -11.12
C ALA A 465 23.34 -28.87 -9.74
N MET A 466 24.57 -28.34 -9.67
CA MET A 466 25.21 -28.00 -8.38
C MET A 466 24.46 -26.89 -7.64
N ASP A 467 24.05 -25.84 -8.34
CA ASP A 467 23.35 -24.71 -7.75
C ASP A 467 21.97 -25.15 -7.23
N ALA A 468 21.27 -25.98 -7.98
CA ALA A 468 20.05 -26.63 -7.51
C ALA A 468 20.28 -27.47 -6.24
N MET A 469 21.34 -28.28 -6.18
CA MET A 469 21.70 -29.04 -4.97
C MET A 469 22.01 -28.12 -3.78
N ALA A 470 22.67 -26.99 -4.01
CA ALA A 470 22.92 -26.01 -2.96
C ALA A 470 21.61 -25.43 -2.39
N GLY A 471 20.62 -25.18 -3.26
CA GLY A 471 19.27 -24.74 -2.87
C GLY A 471 18.51 -25.78 -2.02
N LEU A 472 18.75 -27.08 -2.26
CA LEU A 472 18.17 -28.18 -1.46
C LEU A 472 18.77 -28.30 -0.04
N GLY A 473 19.99 -27.79 0.16
CA GLY A 473 20.72 -27.85 1.42
C GLY A 473 20.85 -29.26 1.99
N ALA A 474 20.53 -29.44 3.27
CA ALA A 474 20.68 -30.71 3.98
C ALA A 474 19.88 -31.88 3.37
N THR A 475 18.84 -31.60 2.57
CA THR A 475 18.07 -32.66 1.89
C THR A 475 18.85 -33.29 0.73
N ALA A 476 19.91 -32.64 0.24
CA ALA A 476 20.80 -33.15 -0.80
C ALA A 476 21.95 -34.03 -0.28
N LYS A 477 21.96 -34.43 1.01
CA LYS A 477 23.00 -35.31 1.58
C LYS A 477 23.22 -36.60 0.77
N GLY A 478 22.17 -37.14 0.16
CA GLY A 478 22.25 -38.33 -0.72
C GLY A 478 23.08 -38.12 -2.00
N ALA A 479 23.49 -36.90 -2.32
CA ALA A 479 24.34 -36.56 -3.47
C ALA A 479 25.81 -36.26 -3.10
N THR A 480 26.20 -36.42 -1.83
CA THR A 480 27.57 -36.08 -1.36
C THR A 480 28.66 -36.71 -2.24
N ALA A 481 28.58 -38.01 -2.56
CA ALA A 481 29.58 -38.67 -3.40
C ALA A 481 29.67 -38.06 -4.82
N ALA A 482 28.54 -37.64 -5.40
CA ALA A 482 28.53 -36.99 -6.70
C ALA A 482 29.13 -35.59 -6.63
N LEU A 483 28.83 -34.82 -5.57
CA LEU A 483 29.39 -33.48 -5.35
C LEU A 483 30.90 -33.53 -5.15
N VAL A 484 31.36 -34.52 -4.38
CA VAL A 484 32.78 -34.84 -4.18
C VAL A 484 33.48 -35.13 -5.50
N LYS A 485 32.85 -35.87 -6.42
CA LYS A 485 33.40 -36.10 -7.77
C LYS A 485 33.52 -34.79 -8.55
N SER A 486 32.51 -33.91 -8.48
CA SER A 486 32.48 -32.62 -9.18
C SER A 486 33.48 -31.59 -8.66
N LEU A 487 34.11 -31.80 -7.48
CA LEU A 487 35.25 -30.99 -7.04
C LEU A 487 36.45 -31.07 -8.00
N ASN A 488 36.54 -32.13 -8.80
CA ASN A 488 37.59 -32.32 -9.80
C ASN A 488 37.10 -32.01 -11.23
N ASP A 489 35.99 -31.28 -11.40
CA ASP A 489 35.51 -30.93 -12.74
C ASP A 489 36.54 -30.09 -13.51
N LYS A 490 36.57 -30.25 -14.84
CA LYS A 490 37.47 -29.47 -15.71
C LYS A 490 37.11 -27.98 -15.64
N ASP A 491 35.82 -27.68 -15.53
CA ASP A 491 35.29 -26.33 -15.48
C ASP A 491 35.36 -25.73 -14.07
N SER A 492 35.89 -24.50 -13.98
CA SER A 492 36.08 -23.83 -12.68
C SER A 492 34.78 -23.40 -12.01
N ALA A 493 33.76 -22.99 -12.78
CA ALA A 493 32.46 -22.59 -12.26
C ALA A 493 31.70 -23.80 -11.69
N VAL A 494 31.82 -24.96 -12.34
CA VAL A 494 31.26 -26.22 -11.81
C VAL A 494 31.93 -26.61 -10.49
N ARG A 495 33.27 -26.54 -10.40
CA ARG A 495 34.00 -26.82 -9.14
C ARG A 495 33.54 -25.89 -8.01
N LEU A 496 33.45 -24.60 -8.29
CA LEU A 496 33.02 -23.59 -7.33
C LEU A 496 31.60 -23.85 -6.82
N SER A 497 30.69 -24.21 -7.72
CA SER A 497 29.29 -24.50 -7.39
C SER A 497 29.19 -25.80 -6.57
N ALA A 498 30.01 -26.80 -6.86
CA ALA A 498 30.12 -28.02 -6.04
C ALA A 498 30.61 -27.72 -4.62
N ILE A 499 31.63 -26.86 -4.46
CA ILE A 499 32.12 -26.42 -3.14
C ILE A 499 31.01 -25.77 -2.33
N ARG A 500 30.25 -24.85 -2.94
CA ARG A 500 29.12 -24.17 -2.29
C ARG A 500 28.01 -25.14 -1.90
N ALA A 501 27.66 -26.06 -2.80
CA ALA A 501 26.63 -27.06 -2.54
C ALA A 501 27.00 -27.96 -1.35
N ILE A 502 28.26 -28.41 -1.26
CA ILE A 502 28.74 -29.23 -0.12
C ILE A 502 28.55 -28.50 1.21
N GLY A 503 28.85 -27.20 1.25
CA GLY A 503 28.71 -26.40 2.47
C GLY A 503 27.28 -26.28 2.97
N LYS A 504 26.29 -26.41 2.07
CA LYS A 504 24.86 -26.35 2.42
C LYS A 504 24.31 -27.68 2.91
N LEU A 505 25.09 -28.77 2.85
CA LEU A 505 24.64 -30.10 3.25
C LEU A 505 24.52 -30.27 4.77
N ASN A 506 25.12 -29.38 5.59
CA ASN A 506 25.27 -29.59 7.03
C ASN A 506 25.90 -30.97 7.34
N SER A 507 27.03 -31.24 6.67
CA SER A 507 27.78 -32.50 6.83
C SER A 507 28.53 -32.53 8.17
N GLU A 508 28.77 -33.75 8.65
CA GLU A 508 29.63 -34.07 9.81
C GLU A 508 30.86 -34.89 9.37
N ASP A 509 31.02 -35.11 8.06
CA ASP A 509 32.11 -35.91 7.50
C ASP A 509 33.45 -35.14 7.58
N ALA A 510 34.32 -35.60 8.50
CA ALA A 510 35.63 -35.01 8.73
C ALA A 510 36.58 -35.17 7.54
N ASP A 511 36.47 -36.25 6.77
CA ASP A 511 37.35 -36.48 5.61
C ASP A 511 36.91 -35.60 4.43
N LEU A 512 35.61 -35.36 4.28
CA LEU A 512 35.09 -34.36 3.36
C LEU A 512 35.59 -32.94 3.72
N ALA A 513 35.57 -32.59 5.00
CA ALA A 513 36.10 -31.31 5.47
C ALA A 513 37.60 -31.16 5.16
N LYS A 514 38.42 -32.18 5.48
CA LYS A 514 39.86 -32.19 5.15
C LYS A 514 40.10 -32.07 3.65
N ARG A 515 39.25 -32.70 2.83
CA ARG A 515 39.35 -32.60 1.37
C ARG A 515 39.06 -31.19 0.87
N LEU A 516 38.07 -30.49 1.43
CA LEU A 516 37.81 -29.09 1.09
C LEU A 516 38.98 -28.18 1.47
N VAL A 517 39.62 -28.41 2.62
CA VAL A 517 40.80 -27.64 3.06
C VAL A 517 41.93 -27.68 2.03
N GLN A 518 42.12 -28.79 1.31
CA GLN A 518 43.15 -28.90 0.26
C GLN A 518 42.97 -27.85 -0.87
N PHE A 519 41.75 -27.33 -1.06
CA PHE A 519 41.44 -26.29 -2.04
C PHE A 519 41.68 -24.86 -1.52
N LEU A 520 42.21 -24.67 -0.29
CA LEU A 520 42.59 -23.34 0.21
C LEU A 520 43.96 -22.89 -0.31
N ASN A 521 44.89 -23.83 -0.44
CA ASN A 521 46.29 -23.55 -0.79
C ASN A 521 46.42 -23.20 -2.28
N GLY A 522 47.00 -22.02 -2.57
CA GLY A 522 47.21 -21.56 -3.95
C GLY A 522 45.95 -21.20 -4.73
N ALA A 523 44.77 -21.22 -4.09
CA ALA A 523 43.52 -20.83 -4.72
C ALA A 523 43.44 -19.33 -5.01
N ASP A 524 42.63 -18.95 -6.00
CA ASP A 524 42.20 -17.56 -6.21
C ASP A 524 41.24 -17.09 -5.09
N ALA A 525 40.96 -15.79 -5.03
CA ALA A 525 40.12 -15.20 -3.98
C ALA A 525 38.70 -15.80 -3.94
N GLN A 526 38.10 -16.06 -5.11
CA GLN A 526 36.73 -16.56 -5.23
C GLN A 526 36.59 -18.00 -4.70
N THR A 527 37.52 -18.86 -5.10
CA THR A 527 37.61 -20.25 -4.66
C THR A 527 37.88 -20.32 -3.16
N ARG A 528 38.82 -19.51 -2.66
CA ARG A 528 39.14 -19.45 -1.22
C ARG A 528 37.92 -19.07 -0.39
N LEU A 529 37.22 -18.02 -0.81
CA LEU A 529 36.00 -17.56 -0.13
C LEU A 529 34.90 -18.64 -0.14
N ALA A 530 34.72 -19.33 -1.26
CA ALA A 530 33.75 -20.42 -1.37
C ALA A 530 34.09 -21.59 -0.44
N VAL A 531 35.37 -21.99 -0.35
CA VAL A 531 35.82 -23.06 0.55
C VAL A 531 35.64 -22.67 2.02
N VAL A 532 36.07 -21.48 2.42
CA VAL A 532 35.90 -20.98 3.79
C VAL A 532 34.42 -20.94 4.17
N THR A 533 33.57 -20.39 3.30
CA THR A 533 32.12 -20.32 3.53
C THR A 533 31.50 -21.71 3.61
N SER A 534 31.99 -22.64 2.77
CA SER A 534 31.53 -24.03 2.74
C SER A 534 31.87 -24.77 4.03
N LEU A 535 33.10 -24.65 4.53
CA LEU A 535 33.55 -25.23 5.79
C LEU A 535 32.73 -24.72 6.99
N GLY A 536 32.35 -23.44 7.00
CA GLY A 536 31.46 -22.88 8.02
C GLY A 536 30.02 -23.39 7.99
N GLY A 537 29.61 -24.11 6.94
CA GLY A 537 28.32 -24.78 6.84
C GLY A 537 28.31 -26.22 7.37
N PHE A 538 29.45 -26.76 7.77
CA PHE A 538 29.53 -28.05 8.45
C PHE A 538 28.93 -27.94 9.86
N ARG A 539 28.36 -29.03 10.36
CA ARG A 539 27.85 -29.04 11.74
C ARG A 539 29.00 -29.10 12.76
N GLN A 540 30.05 -29.83 12.41
CA GLN A 540 31.28 -29.97 13.18
C GLN A 540 32.47 -30.06 12.23
N LEU A 541 33.60 -29.50 12.66
CA LEU A 541 34.87 -29.63 11.96
C LEU A 541 35.91 -30.27 12.88
N PRO A 542 36.84 -31.08 12.34
CA PRO A 542 37.99 -31.54 13.11
C PRO A 542 38.90 -30.35 13.45
N ASN A 543 39.58 -30.41 14.60
CA ASN A 543 40.50 -29.36 15.05
C ASN A 543 41.58 -29.02 14.01
N SER A 544 42.03 -30.00 13.22
CA SER A 544 42.97 -29.76 12.12
C SER A 544 42.41 -28.77 11.09
N ALA A 545 41.17 -28.97 10.65
CA ALA A 545 40.53 -28.09 9.66
C ALA A 545 40.23 -26.69 10.24
N VAL A 546 39.94 -26.59 11.54
CA VAL A 546 39.82 -25.29 12.22
C VAL A 546 41.16 -24.56 12.24
N ASN A 547 42.26 -25.27 12.50
CA ASN A 547 43.60 -24.68 12.46
C ASN A 547 43.99 -24.26 11.04
N ASP A 548 43.62 -25.04 10.03
CA ASP A 548 43.83 -24.66 8.62
C ASP A 548 43.04 -23.39 8.25
N LEU A 549 41.81 -23.21 8.77
CA LEU A 549 41.07 -21.95 8.63
C LEU A 549 41.77 -20.78 9.32
N VAL A 550 42.39 -21.01 10.49
CA VAL A 550 43.18 -19.99 11.19
C VAL A 550 44.42 -19.60 10.39
N GLU A 551 45.07 -20.55 9.71
CA GLU A 551 46.21 -20.28 8.83
C GLU A 551 45.84 -19.37 7.66
N VAL A 552 44.61 -19.46 7.13
CA VAL A 552 44.09 -18.55 6.09
C VAL A 552 44.09 -17.09 6.53
N LEU A 553 43.99 -16.80 7.84
CA LEU A 553 44.01 -15.43 8.36
C LEU A 553 45.34 -14.69 8.10
N LYS A 554 46.43 -15.42 7.81
CA LYS A 554 47.73 -14.84 7.43
C LYS A 554 47.69 -14.12 6.07
N ILE A 555 46.67 -14.39 5.26
CA ILE A 555 46.44 -13.67 4.01
C ILE A 555 45.85 -12.30 4.34
N GLU A 556 46.53 -11.24 3.95
CA GLU A 556 46.10 -9.83 4.16
C GLU A 556 44.97 -9.43 3.20
N ASP A 557 43.82 -10.10 3.33
CA ASP A 557 42.58 -9.74 2.62
C ASP A 557 41.42 -9.71 3.61
N ALA A 558 40.86 -8.52 3.84
CA ALA A 558 39.82 -8.30 4.84
C ALA A 558 38.53 -9.08 4.55
N GLU A 559 38.18 -9.29 3.27
CA GLU A 559 37.01 -10.08 2.89
C GLU A 559 37.20 -11.55 3.28
N THR A 560 38.33 -12.15 2.91
CA THR A 560 38.71 -13.50 3.31
C THR A 560 38.76 -13.66 4.83
N GLN A 561 39.46 -12.76 5.52
CA GLN A 561 39.62 -12.83 6.98
C GLN A 561 38.27 -12.74 7.70
N SER A 562 37.41 -11.81 7.29
CA SER A 562 36.06 -11.69 7.87
C SER A 562 35.19 -12.91 7.55
N ALA A 563 35.33 -13.52 6.37
CA ALA A 563 34.63 -14.77 6.03
C ALA A 563 35.07 -15.95 6.90
N VAL A 564 36.37 -16.06 7.23
CA VAL A 564 36.90 -17.06 8.16
C VAL A 564 36.23 -16.91 9.53
N PHE A 565 36.19 -15.70 10.08
CA PHE A 565 35.53 -15.48 11.37
C PHE A 565 34.03 -15.76 11.34
N ARG A 566 33.32 -15.43 10.25
CA ARG A 566 31.91 -15.83 10.08
C ARG A 566 31.74 -17.35 10.03
N ALA A 567 32.66 -18.08 9.40
CA ALA A 567 32.65 -19.53 9.38
C ALA A 567 32.84 -20.10 10.80
N LEU A 568 33.82 -19.59 11.54
CA LEU A 568 34.08 -19.97 12.94
C LEU A 568 32.88 -19.66 13.85
N SER A 569 32.21 -18.52 13.66
CA SER A 569 30.98 -18.16 14.40
C SER A 569 29.88 -19.21 14.22
N LYS A 570 29.65 -19.69 12.99
CA LYS A 570 28.64 -20.71 12.69
C LYS A 570 28.95 -22.06 13.33
N LEU A 571 30.23 -22.40 13.46
CA LEU A 571 30.70 -23.64 14.06
C LEU A 571 30.58 -23.67 15.59
N GLY A 572 30.49 -22.49 16.22
CA GLY A 572 30.31 -22.34 17.67
C GLY A 572 31.39 -23.10 18.46
N ASP A 573 30.96 -23.99 19.35
CA ASP A 573 31.86 -24.76 20.24
C ASP A 573 32.96 -25.54 19.50
N SER A 574 32.74 -25.93 18.24
CA SER A 574 33.75 -26.66 17.45
C SER A 574 34.95 -25.78 17.08
N ALA A 575 34.81 -24.45 17.14
CA ALA A 575 35.85 -23.49 16.76
C ALA A 575 36.72 -23.01 17.94
N ARG A 576 36.65 -23.66 19.12
CA ARG A 576 37.38 -23.24 20.33
C ARG A 576 38.90 -23.13 20.16
N THR A 577 39.51 -23.92 19.28
CA THR A 577 40.95 -23.82 19.00
C THR A 577 41.34 -22.48 18.35
N ALA A 578 40.37 -21.77 17.76
CA ALA A 578 40.57 -20.46 17.15
C ALA A 578 40.44 -19.26 18.13
N LEU A 579 40.16 -19.49 19.42
CA LEU A 579 40.04 -18.41 20.42
C LEU A 579 41.24 -17.45 20.46
N PRO A 580 42.51 -17.89 20.36
CA PRO A 580 43.64 -16.96 20.30
C PRO A 580 43.59 -16.02 19.08
N ALA A 581 43.25 -16.56 17.90
CA ALA A 581 43.15 -15.78 16.68
C ALA A 581 41.97 -14.80 16.72
N LEU A 582 40.85 -15.24 17.28
CA LEU A 582 39.66 -14.40 17.49
C LEU A 582 39.94 -13.21 18.41
N ASN A 583 40.64 -13.43 19.53
CA ASN A 583 41.02 -12.35 20.45
C ASN A 583 42.01 -11.38 19.81
N ASN A 584 43.00 -11.88 19.05
CA ASN A 584 43.95 -11.02 18.35
C ASN A 584 43.27 -10.15 17.28
N ALA A 585 42.23 -10.67 16.63
CA ALA A 585 41.50 -9.94 15.60
C ALA A 585 40.64 -8.78 16.14
N LEU A 586 40.45 -8.67 17.46
CA LEU A 586 39.77 -7.51 18.06
C LEU A 586 40.56 -6.21 17.96
N THR A 587 41.86 -6.27 17.67
CA THR A 587 42.71 -5.10 17.45
C THR A 587 43.09 -4.93 15.99
N HIS A 588 42.41 -5.63 15.06
CA HIS A 588 42.69 -5.55 13.64
C HIS A 588 42.38 -4.16 13.07
N GLN A 589 43.11 -3.71 12.06
CA GLN A 589 42.91 -2.37 11.47
C GLN A 589 41.54 -2.23 10.79
N ASP A 590 41.10 -3.28 10.10
CA ASP A 590 39.80 -3.32 9.41
C ASP A 590 38.63 -3.60 10.38
N ALA A 591 37.60 -2.75 10.34
CA ALA A 591 36.44 -2.83 11.21
C ALA A 591 35.51 -4.03 10.92
N SER A 592 35.46 -4.50 9.68
CA SER A 592 34.67 -5.69 9.28
C SER A 592 35.28 -6.95 9.88
N VAL A 593 36.61 -7.03 9.92
CA VAL A 593 37.34 -8.12 10.57
C VAL A 593 37.11 -8.10 12.08
N ARG A 594 37.25 -6.95 12.74
CA ARG A 594 36.95 -6.79 14.18
C ARG A 594 35.52 -7.22 14.51
N THR A 595 34.54 -6.75 13.72
CA THR A 595 33.12 -7.09 13.89
C THR A 595 32.88 -8.60 13.75
N ALA A 596 33.45 -9.23 12.71
CA ALA A 596 33.28 -10.65 12.47
C ALA A 596 33.91 -11.50 13.58
N ALA A 597 35.10 -11.12 14.06
CA ALA A 597 35.77 -11.75 15.18
C ALA A 597 34.96 -11.63 16.48
N LEU A 598 34.39 -10.45 16.75
CA LEU A 598 33.55 -10.22 17.93
C LEU A 598 32.30 -11.10 17.95
N ASN A 599 31.58 -11.18 16.81
CA ASN A 599 30.40 -12.03 16.67
C ASN A 599 30.76 -13.53 16.78
N ALA A 600 31.96 -13.92 16.35
CA ALA A 600 32.46 -15.27 16.50
C ALA A 600 32.82 -15.58 17.96
N LEU A 601 33.53 -14.69 18.66
CA LEU A 601 33.82 -14.84 20.09
C LEU A 601 32.55 -15.07 20.91
N ALA A 602 31.47 -14.32 20.64
CA ALA A 602 30.21 -14.48 21.35
C ALA A 602 29.56 -15.87 21.23
N LYS A 603 29.90 -16.65 20.20
CA LYS A 603 29.43 -18.03 19.99
C LYS A 603 30.44 -19.10 20.41
N VAL A 604 31.73 -18.75 20.45
CA VAL A 604 32.83 -19.71 20.63
C VAL A 604 33.39 -19.68 22.06
N GLU A 605 33.38 -18.54 22.75
CA GLU A 605 33.95 -18.38 24.10
C GLU A 605 32.97 -18.90 25.17
N PRO A 606 33.25 -20.05 25.82
CA PRO A 606 32.39 -20.57 26.88
C PRO A 606 32.48 -19.77 28.18
N ASP A 607 33.62 -19.11 28.44
CA ASP A 607 33.82 -18.31 29.66
C ASP A 607 33.18 -16.94 29.51
N LYS A 608 31.99 -16.81 30.10
CA LYS A 608 31.21 -15.56 30.08
C LYS A 608 31.97 -14.36 30.64
N SER A 609 32.93 -14.57 31.56
CA SER A 609 33.70 -13.46 32.14
C SER A 609 34.74 -12.95 31.15
N LYS A 610 35.42 -13.87 30.44
CA LYS A 610 36.35 -13.49 29.36
C LYS A 610 35.60 -12.84 28.19
N LEU A 611 34.46 -13.40 27.81
CA LEU A 611 33.60 -12.83 26.78
C LEU A 611 33.12 -11.43 27.17
N LEU A 612 32.67 -11.24 28.42
CA LEU A 612 32.27 -9.92 28.93
C LEU A 612 33.41 -8.90 28.79
N ASN A 613 34.62 -9.23 29.24
CA ASN A 613 35.77 -8.34 29.14
C ASN A 613 36.13 -8.01 27.67
N ALA A 614 36.08 -9.00 26.79
CA ALA A 614 36.33 -8.80 25.36
C ALA A 614 35.30 -7.85 24.74
N LEU A 615 34.00 -8.06 25.01
CA LEU A 615 32.93 -7.20 24.51
C LEU A 615 33.01 -5.78 25.09
N GLU A 616 33.29 -5.64 26.40
CA GLU A 616 33.44 -4.33 27.04
C GLU A 616 34.59 -3.53 26.43
N SER A 617 35.70 -4.18 26.07
CA SER A 617 36.85 -3.51 25.44
C SER A 617 36.52 -2.86 24.10
N GLN A 618 35.47 -3.33 23.41
CA GLN A 618 35.07 -2.87 22.08
C GLN A 618 33.97 -1.80 22.12
N LEU A 619 33.49 -1.40 23.30
CA LEU A 619 32.47 -0.34 23.43
C LEU A 619 33.01 1.05 23.06
N GLU A 620 34.33 1.24 23.08
CA GLU A 620 35.01 2.49 22.72
C GLU A 620 35.64 2.44 21.32
N ASP A 621 35.29 1.45 20.49
CA ASP A 621 35.82 1.35 19.13
C ASP A 621 35.43 2.56 18.27
N GLY A 622 36.35 3.05 17.44
CA GLY A 622 36.10 4.20 16.56
C GLY A 622 35.00 3.95 15.52
N ASN A 623 34.76 2.69 15.14
CA ASN A 623 33.75 2.31 14.15
C ASN A 623 32.43 1.90 14.81
N ALA A 624 31.33 2.52 14.35
CA ALA A 624 29.99 2.27 14.89
C ALA A 624 29.53 0.82 14.74
N THR A 625 29.90 0.13 13.65
CA THR A 625 29.51 -1.27 13.43
C THR A 625 30.11 -2.19 14.49
N VAL A 626 31.37 -1.96 14.87
CA VAL A 626 32.06 -2.74 15.92
C VAL A 626 31.40 -2.48 17.28
N ARG A 627 31.16 -1.20 17.62
CA ARG A 627 30.47 -0.84 18.87
C ARG A 627 29.07 -1.44 18.94
N HIS A 628 28.29 -1.37 17.86
CA HIS A 628 26.95 -1.92 17.80
C HIS A 628 26.93 -3.44 17.94
N ALA A 629 27.91 -4.14 17.38
CA ALA A 629 28.09 -5.57 17.61
C ALA A 629 28.39 -5.85 19.10
N ALA A 630 29.34 -5.13 19.71
CA ALA A 630 29.66 -5.24 21.13
C ALA A 630 28.43 -5.04 22.03
N ILE A 631 27.68 -3.95 21.81
CA ILE A 631 26.47 -3.61 22.57
C ILE A 631 25.41 -4.71 22.44
N ARG A 632 25.20 -5.23 21.22
CA ARG A 632 24.20 -6.27 20.94
C ARG A 632 24.54 -7.58 21.66
N GLU A 633 25.79 -8.04 21.55
CA GLU A 633 26.25 -9.27 22.18
C GLU A 633 26.26 -9.15 23.72
N LEU A 634 26.58 -7.97 24.28
CA LEU A 634 26.37 -7.69 25.71
C LEU A 634 24.89 -7.79 26.11
N GLY A 635 23.99 -7.30 25.24
CA GLY A 635 22.56 -7.48 25.40
C GLY A 635 22.15 -8.95 25.49
N ASP A 636 22.71 -9.79 24.62
CA ASP A 636 22.41 -11.23 24.53
C ASP A 636 23.03 -12.05 25.67
N LEU A 637 24.12 -11.58 26.29
CA LEU A 637 24.62 -12.10 27.57
C LEU A 637 23.62 -11.91 28.73
N GLY A 638 22.65 -11.00 28.57
CA GLY A 638 21.58 -10.75 29.52
C GLY A 638 22.13 -10.30 30.87
N SER A 639 21.67 -10.90 31.96
CA SER A 639 22.06 -10.47 33.31
C SER A 639 23.54 -10.65 33.63
N ASN A 640 24.28 -11.45 32.85
CA ASN A 640 25.73 -11.63 33.03
C ASN A 640 26.51 -10.37 32.62
N ALA A 641 25.94 -9.53 31.75
CA ALA A 641 26.54 -8.27 31.32
C ALA A 641 26.17 -7.07 32.20
N ARG A 642 25.64 -7.28 33.42
CA ARG A 642 25.39 -6.20 34.37
C ARG A 642 26.65 -5.39 34.75
N PRO A 643 27.85 -5.99 34.90
CA PRO A 643 29.06 -5.22 35.17
C PRO A 643 29.37 -4.16 34.10
N ALA A 644 29.06 -4.45 32.83
CA ALA A 644 29.17 -3.52 31.69
C ALA A 644 28.20 -2.33 31.76
N GLY A 645 27.29 -2.28 32.74
CA GLY A 645 26.26 -1.26 32.84
C GLY A 645 26.82 0.16 32.74
N LYS A 646 27.86 0.49 33.50
CA LYS A 646 28.45 1.84 33.45
C LYS A 646 28.98 2.20 32.06
N ALA A 647 29.65 1.26 31.38
CA ALA A 647 30.20 1.47 30.05
C ALA A 647 29.10 1.62 28.99
N LEU A 648 28.04 0.81 29.06
CA LEU A 648 26.88 0.91 28.18
C LEU A 648 26.15 2.25 28.35
N PHE A 649 25.96 2.73 29.58
CA PHE A 649 25.32 4.02 29.81
C PHE A 649 26.15 5.19 29.28
N ALA A 650 27.48 5.09 29.23
CA ALA A 650 28.32 6.10 28.59
C ALA A 650 28.03 6.25 27.09
N ARG A 651 27.53 5.20 26.42
CA ARG A 651 27.19 5.21 24.98
C ARG A 651 26.00 6.09 24.62
N PHE A 652 25.18 6.50 25.59
CA PHE A 652 24.08 7.45 25.32
C PHE A 652 24.56 8.84 24.89
N ARG A 653 25.85 9.14 25.08
CA ARG A 653 26.48 10.37 24.58
C ARG A 653 26.72 10.34 23.06
N THR A 654 26.80 9.16 22.47
CA THR A 654 27.03 8.97 21.03
C THR A 654 25.70 8.73 20.32
N THR A 655 25.32 9.62 19.39
CA THR A 655 23.99 9.60 18.75
C THR A 655 23.67 8.26 18.07
N GLU A 656 24.61 7.71 17.33
CA GLU A 656 24.43 6.45 16.58
C GLU A 656 24.18 5.24 17.49
N ASP A 657 24.75 5.24 18.70
CA ASP A 657 24.72 4.09 19.62
C ASP A 657 23.43 4.00 20.45
N ARG A 658 22.65 5.10 20.53
CA ARG A 658 21.55 5.27 21.50
C ARG A 658 20.49 4.16 21.39
N GLN A 659 20.04 3.85 20.17
CA GLN A 659 18.97 2.88 19.95
C GLN A 659 19.41 1.46 20.36
N VAL A 660 20.55 1.01 19.85
CA VAL A 660 21.09 -0.34 20.12
C VAL A 660 21.40 -0.50 21.61
N THR A 661 21.88 0.57 22.27
CA THR A 661 22.15 0.59 23.71
C THR A 661 20.88 0.42 24.54
N MET A 662 19.76 1.09 24.18
CA MET A 662 18.48 0.89 24.87
C MET A 662 17.99 -0.56 24.74
N GLU A 663 18.10 -1.16 23.56
CA GLU A 663 17.70 -2.54 23.31
C GLU A 663 18.51 -3.53 24.14
N ALA A 664 19.83 -3.36 24.20
CA ALA A 664 20.71 -4.18 25.04
C ALA A 664 20.38 -4.04 26.53
N LEU A 665 20.26 -2.81 27.04
CA LEU A 665 19.96 -2.55 28.46
C LEU A 665 18.59 -3.11 28.90
N ARG A 666 17.60 -3.18 28.00
CA ARG A 666 16.31 -3.86 28.28
C ARG A 666 16.50 -5.35 28.55
N LYS A 667 17.42 -6.02 27.84
CA LYS A 667 17.73 -7.44 28.02
C LYS A 667 18.58 -7.67 29.29
N ILE A 668 19.59 -6.82 29.52
CA ILE A 668 20.53 -6.94 30.66
C ILE A 668 19.83 -6.71 32.00
N ARG A 669 18.86 -5.77 32.03
CA ARG A 669 18.15 -5.34 33.26
C ARG A 669 19.13 -4.93 34.36
N VAL A 670 19.87 -3.86 34.08
CA VAL A 670 20.75 -3.21 35.06
C VAL A 670 19.90 -2.76 36.26
N ARG A 671 20.40 -3.00 37.48
CA ARG A 671 19.65 -2.73 38.72
C ARG A 671 20.01 -1.40 39.38
N ASP A 672 21.11 -0.79 38.95
CA ASP A 672 21.58 0.46 39.51
C ASP A 672 20.70 1.61 39.01
N VAL A 673 19.88 2.14 39.93
CA VAL A 673 18.96 3.26 39.66
C VAL A 673 19.73 4.54 39.32
N ASN A 674 20.93 4.75 39.88
CA ASN A 674 21.69 5.98 39.67
C ASN A 674 22.14 6.12 38.20
N LEU A 675 22.41 4.99 37.53
CA LEU A 675 22.70 5.00 36.10
C LEU A 675 21.49 5.50 35.28
N TYR A 676 20.28 5.08 35.60
CA TYR A 676 19.07 5.59 34.94
C TYR A 676 18.80 7.05 35.25
N ILE A 677 19.07 7.50 36.48
CA ILE A 677 18.98 8.93 36.84
C ILE A 677 19.95 9.76 35.99
N SER A 678 21.16 9.27 35.75
CA SER A 678 22.20 9.99 35.01
C SER A 678 21.83 10.34 33.57
N ILE A 679 20.87 9.63 32.97
CA ILE A 679 20.43 9.83 31.57
C ILE A 679 19.05 10.50 31.46
N LEU A 680 18.43 10.90 32.58
CA LEU A 680 17.16 11.65 32.56
C LEU A 680 17.30 13.05 31.93
N GLN A 681 18.52 13.58 31.84
CA GLN A 681 18.82 14.88 31.22
C GLN A 681 19.45 14.73 29.82
N ASN A 682 19.37 13.54 29.21
CA ASN A 682 19.88 13.32 27.86
C ASN A 682 19.08 14.17 26.84
N ASP A 683 19.74 14.66 25.79
CA ASP A 683 19.14 15.45 24.71
C ASP A 683 18.09 14.65 23.91
N GLU A 684 18.30 13.34 23.75
CA GLU A 684 17.38 12.46 23.03
C GLU A 684 16.13 12.13 23.86
N PRO A 685 14.91 12.51 23.41
CA PRO A 685 13.69 12.27 24.18
C PRO A 685 13.38 10.78 24.38
N LEU A 686 13.78 9.91 23.44
CA LEU A 686 13.62 8.45 23.59
C LEU A 686 14.49 7.88 24.73
N VAL A 687 15.68 8.43 24.95
CA VAL A 687 16.57 8.02 26.05
C VAL A 687 15.96 8.42 27.39
N ARG A 688 15.44 9.64 27.51
CA ARG A 688 14.72 10.10 28.72
C ARG A 688 13.50 9.24 29.01
N PHE A 689 12.70 8.94 27.99
CA PHE A 689 11.55 8.05 28.10
C PHE A 689 11.94 6.64 28.56
N PHE A 690 13.00 6.07 27.99
CA PHE A 690 13.54 4.78 28.41
C PHE A 690 13.97 4.76 29.88
N ALA A 691 14.65 5.82 30.34
CA ALA A 691 15.05 5.99 31.74
C ALA A 691 13.83 6.04 32.68
N CYS A 692 12.79 6.83 32.34
CA CYS A 692 11.54 6.88 33.09
C CYS A 692 10.88 5.50 33.21
N GLN A 693 10.82 4.73 32.11
CA GLN A 693 10.26 3.37 32.14
C GLN A 693 11.02 2.44 33.08
N ALA A 694 12.36 2.50 33.06
CA ALA A 694 13.21 1.68 33.91
C ALA A 694 13.04 2.03 35.40
N ILE A 695 13.02 3.33 35.72
CA ILE A 695 12.80 3.83 37.09
C ILE A 695 11.40 3.43 37.59
N ARG A 696 10.37 3.59 36.76
CA ARG A 696 9.02 3.14 37.09
C ARG A 696 8.96 1.65 37.44
N ARG A 697 9.68 0.80 36.70
CA ARG A 697 9.77 -0.65 36.97
C ARG A 697 10.52 -0.96 38.26
N ALA A 698 11.47 -0.13 38.68
CA ALA A 698 12.15 -0.27 39.96
C ALA A 698 11.25 0.07 41.17
N GLY A 699 10.21 0.88 40.95
CA GLY A 699 9.22 1.26 41.96
C GLY A 699 9.85 1.98 43.14
N LYS A 700 9.37 1.71 44.36
CA LYS A 700 9.84 2.35 45.60
C LYS A 700 11.36 2.34 45.83
N LYS A 701 12.09 1.40 45.23
CA LYS A 701 13.56 1.34 45.30
C LYS A 701 14.26 2.50 44.56
N ALA A 702 13.52 3.26 43.76
CA ALA A 702 14.02 4.37 42.99
C ALA A 702 13.51 5.74 43.49
N SER A 703 13.17 5.86 44.77
CA SER A 703 12.74 7.13 45.40
C SER A 703 13.76 8.26 45.22
N SER A 704 15.07 7.94 45.13
CA SER A 704 16.13 8.91 44.84
C SER A 704 15.98 9.61 43.49
N ALA A 705 15.17 9.09 42.57
CA ALA A 705 14.90 9.69 41.27
C ALA A 705 13.83 10.79 41.29
N GLU A 706 13.10 10.99 42.41
CA GLU A 706 11.99 11.93 42.50
C GLU A 706 12.37 13.35 42.03
N PRO A 707 13.47 13.98 42.50
CA PRO A 707 13.82 15.34 42.08
C PRO A 707 14.08 15.45 40.57
N ALA A 708 14.69 14.42 39.98
CA ALA A 708 15.02 14.40 38.56
C ALA A 708 13.77 14.17 37.68
N LEU A 709 12.86 13.30 38.12
CA LEU A 709 11.59 13.05 37.42
C LEU A 709 10.63 14.24 37.51
N THR A 710 10.63 14.99 38.61
CA THR A 710 9.79 16.19 38.76
C THR A 710 10.12 17.23 37.69
N LYS A 711 11.41 17.42 37.37
CA LYS A 711 11.83 18.33 36.29
C LYS A 711 11.30 17.92 34.91
N LEU A 712 11.12 16.61 34.66
CA LEU A 712 10.60 16.11 33.39
C LEU A 712 9.08 16.26 33.22
N LYS A 713 8.36 16.79 34.20
CA LYS A 713 6.95 17.15 34.03
C LYS A 713 6.77 18.27 33.00
N ASP A 714 7.79 19.08 32.79
CA ASP A 714 7.80 20.22 31.88
C ASP A 714 8.62 19.92 30.60
N ASP A 715 8.92 18.65 30.31
CA ASP A 715 9.63 18.24 29.10
C ASP A 715 8.85 18.67 27.83
N SER A 716 9.56 19.11 26.79
CA SER A 716 8.94 19.52 25.51
C SER A 716 8.09 18.42 24.86
N TYR A 717 8.41 17.14 25.10
CA TYR A 717 7.74 16.01 24.47
C TYR A 717 6.70 15.36 25.39
N ASP A 718 5.47 15.27 24.88
CA ASP A 718 4.32 14.80 25.67
C ASP A 718 4.45 13.36 26.20
N PHE A 719 5.00 12.45 25.40
CA PHE A 719 5.18 11.06 25.81
C PHE A 719 6.20 10.92 26.96
N VAL A 720 7.20 11.79 27.03
CA VAL A 720 8.18 11.83 28.13
C VAL A 720 7.49 12.34 29.40
N ARG A 721 6.75 13.45 29.32
CA ARG A 721 5.97 14.01 30.45
C ARG A 721 5.02 12.97 31.06
N ARG A 722 4.28 12.26 30.21
CA ARG A 722 3.32 11.23 30.66
C ARG A 722 4.02 10.08 31.37
N GLU A 723 5.14 9.59 30.86
CA GLU A 723 5.86 8.49 31.50
C GLU A 723 6.58 8.94 32.78
N ALA A 724 7.09 10.17 32.85
CA ALA A 724 7.66 10.74 34.08
C ALA A 724 6.62 10.82 35.21
N ARG A 725 5.37 11.21 34.92
CA ARG A 725 4.27 11.19 35.91
C ARG A 725 3.98 9.78 36.42
N ARG A 726 3.90 8.80 35.53
CA ARG A 726 3.71 7.38 35.90
C ARG A 726 4.87 6.83 36.72
N ALA A 727 6.11 7.25 36.42
CA ALA A 727 7.27 6.88 37.20
C ALA A 727 7.21 7.47 38.61
N LEU A 728 6.84 8.75 38.75
CA LEU A 728 6.64 9.40 40.06
C LEU A 728 5.57 8.72 40.91
N GLU A 729 4.46 8.32 40.29
CA GLU A 729 3.41 7.56 40.98
C GLU A 729 3.90 6.19 41.48
N ALA A 730 4.79 5.52 40.73
CA ALA A 730 5.28 4.20 41.10
C ALA A 730 6.39 4.18 42.15
N ILE A 731 7.13 5.29 42.32
CA ILE A 731 8.22 5.39 43.31
C ILE A 731 7.75 5.92 44.68
N ARG A 732 6.54 6.47 44.75
CA ARG A 732 5.82 6.83 45.99
C ARG A 732 5.17 5.59 46.60
#